data_AF-A0A7X3T5V2-F1
#
_entry.id   AF-A0A7X3T5V2-F1
#
_cell.length_a   1.000
_cell.length_b   1.000
_cell.length_c   1.000
_cell.angle_alpha   90.00
_cell.angle_beta   90.00
_cell.angle_gamma   90.00
#
_symmetry.space_group_name_H-M   'P 1'
#
loop_
_entity.id
_entity.type
_entity.pdbx_description
1 polymer ?
#
loop_
_entity_poly.entity_id
_entity_poly.type
_entity_poly.pdbx_seq_one_letter_code
_entity_poly.pdbx_strand_id
1 'polypeptide(L)'
;GEGISVTLEKQTQATKTAQDVLIRNYLESISLIGTQNSGILQLQIKLPEMDTTDEKPTPFPSIRDLHTTLQGRLQLKCTIKTPADVSIKIQAKTGDIHLKHIRGKIEIAAETGNVQLEETLGNYNVTLKKGRIDGKILLTQGQNKLETQDGSIVLTILDPVATPMDVTAQGGNIRLDLPENYAVDVELESEKQQIVINLPAQIDDETSLTLINGGGPLFRLKATDAISLLQSSPNNKDTPADTVSDPFEDSAQPVPEIAQPPVIDGNLFETVWQKAAALSPFQNADGEGEPQNQTETLLMWDAENLYIGVKAYVAESQLPHISQTQLDSPIWEDECIAILIDPNLQTDIYYHFVINPIGAFFDQNVNVPGAPNFQFAPHDVQLTLDRKTLQTAFDADSKWNSDAKVATQINTSFWSIEVALPREILEKPSKSDFENKPAFENRWFFNIHRKAYSSTGNTEDLVPTTQREYSYWLPTYDSEHPWWPHAPHQYMGILSERSAPAMGVLDFVKAPPTSSETFASEEKFRITAIEIEGNTSIPTAIIQHHLPIQPEDIITGSQLSWLIAELRDHDWFQDARLETRQAHLAPGEPGFFPAVSLHIRVTEAPVGLARLVRIDGNRSFPTHFIQEWFQLRPGYVAVEAARRKQQLIADFYSNRGYEFATVTHQLTNDALEFTINEGTLHEIRFTGNTRISRAELLSALNLKTEDIGEKQSAQTPDIYRHTLARSKINRMVKELRENSEHFKSVRDWRVQREGGKNIMIIEIEEQPFAQPGGFPILQFNRVHGLMLGAGGTLATRLTGKEQVFGSISYGFSSKIWNYHAGIEKGFFKRQPLKFGASFYKLTDVSSNTYLNQGDATLGAAYYGFAFQDYYERWGTQGWIIYTPTEWSFLRLEFTGEKHGNLSKSTDWSYLNRNQIKRGNSRIDRGQLRNLALVFAFDTRDHRSAVTRDFHTLFFANERTQRGWRAQFAVEMTGQRFGGDYDFNFYRFEIARYTPLIGPHNLNVRIAGDFSDAPLPRQRLLHLGGGSTVRGYDFNRYAGDNRLLLNLEYRFIKETIRRDPDITLGWTLSCFLDAGSIWWHNDAPFSNFEIFTERIKTAIGVGCSVFIDPFGTMAPWSVAIEIAEPLDSSFSLRNPGVILRLDRIF
;
A
#
# COMPACT_ATOMS: atom_id res chain seq x y z
N GLY A 1 27.53 -19.21 -12.64
CA GLY A 1 28.05 -20.39 -11.92
C GLY A 1 28.76 -19.98 -10.64
N GLU A 2 28.21 -20.32 -9.47
CA GLU A 2 28.92 -20.36 -8.18
C GLU A 2 28.41 -21.57 -7.37
N GLY A 3 28.93 -22.75 -7.69
CA GLY A 3 28.59 -23.95 -6.94
C GLY A 3 29.29 -23.97 -5.58
N ILE A 4 28.69 -24.65 -4.59
CA ILE A 4 29.39 -25.02 -3.36
C ILE A 4 30.65 -25.78 -3.77
N SER A 5 31.82 -25.16 -3.60
CA SER A 5 33.08 -25.79 -3.92
C SER A 5 33.67 -26.38 -2.66
N VAL A 6 33.96 -27.68 -2.71
CA VAL A 6 34.62 -28.39 -1.62
C VAL A 6 36.03 -28.70 -2.10
N THR A 7 37.01 -28.00 -1.54
CA THR A 7 38.43 -28.27 -1.79
C THR A 7 38.98 -29.09 -0.63
N LEU A 8 39.54 -30.25 -0.94
CA LEU A 8 40.19 -31.12 0.04
C LEU A 8 41.69 -31.09 -0.22
N GLU A 9 42.43 -30.54 0.73
CA GLU A 9 43.88 -30.44 0.65
C GLU A 9 44.52 -31.36 1.70
N LYS A 10 45.31 -32.32 1.23
CA LYS A 10 46.13 -33.16 2.10
C LYS A 10 47.38 -32.36 2.49
N GLN A 11 47.54 -32.10 3.78
CA GLN A 11 48.70 -31.40 4.31
C GLN A 11 49.59 -32.35 5.11
N THR A 12 50.87 -32.42 4.73
CA THR A 12 51.90 -33.18 5.46
C THR A 12 52.89 -32.20 6.07
N GLN A 13 53.12 -32.26 7.38
CA GLN A 13 54.11 -31.40 8.04
C GLN A 13 55.54 -31.71 7.56
N ALA A 14 56.35 -30.67 7.31
CA ALA A 14 57.71 -30.82 6.81
C ALA A 14 58.74 -31.03 7.94
N THR A 15 59.50 -32.12 7.88
CA THR A 15 60.65 -32.38 8.77
C THR A 15 61.92 -32.74 7.99
N LYS A 16 63.09 -32.45 8.59
CA LYS A 16 64.40 -32.26 7.91
C LYS A 16 65.33 -33.50 7.88
N THR A 17 64.88 -34.72 8.23
CA THR A 17 65.78 -35.90 8.25
C THR A 17 65.57 -36.86 7.09
N ALA A 18 66.58 -37.69 6.76
CA ALA A 18 66.50 -38.64 5.63
C ALA A 18 65.40 -39.72 5.82
N GLN A 19 65.07 -40.08 7.06
CA GLN A 19 63.95 -40.97 7.38
C GLN A 19 62.60 -40.27 7.19
N ASP A 20 62.54 -38.93 7.34
CA ASP A 20 61.35 -38.14 7.03
C ASP A 20 61.06 -38.07 5.53
N VAL A 21 62.06 -38.22 4.65
CA VAL A 21 61.84 -38.25 3.19
C VAL A 21 61.12 -39.53 2.77
N LEU A 22 61.52 -40.68 3.33
CA LEU A 22 60.82 -41.95 3.12
C LEU A 22 59.38 -41.91 3.66
N ILE A 23 59.19 -41.34 4.85
CA ILE A 23 57.86 -41.14 5.45
C ILE A 23 57.03 -40.17 4.61
N ARG A 24 57.59 -39.05 4.16
CA ARG A 24 56.91 -38.07 3.28
C ARG A 24 56.49 -38.71 1.97
N ASN A 25 57.37 -39.43 1.29
CA ASN A 25 57.05 -40.12 0.04
C ASN A 25 55.92 -41.17 0.24
N TYR A 26 55.90 -41.83 1.41
CA TYR A 26 54.81 -42.72 1.78
C TYR A 26 53.49 -41.98 2.06
N LEU A 27 53.53 -40.86 2.79
CA LEU A 27 52.34 -40.03 3.03
C LEU A 27 51.80 -39.38 1.75
N GLU A 28 52.67 -38.96 0.82
CA GLU A 28 52.31 -38.43 -0.49
C GLU A 28 51.64 -39.48 -1.38
N SER A 29 52.04 -40.75 -1.27
CA SER A 29 51.43 -41.86 -2.01
C SER A 29 50.11 -42.39 -1.45
N ILE A 30 49.69 -41.95 -0.24
CA ILE A 30 48.32 -42.19 0.24
C ILE A 30 47.34 -41.41 -0.64
N SER A 31 46.40 -42.12 -1.25
CA SER A 31 45.37 -41.56 -2.13
C SER A 31 44.00 -41.52 -1.42
N LEU A 32 43.26 -40.43 -1.62
CA LEU A 32 41.87 -40.29 -1.21
C LEU A 32 40.99 -40.56 -2.42
N ILE A 33 40.14 -41.58 -2.35
CA ILE A 33 39.20 -41.94 -3.40
C ILE A 33 37.82 -41.46 -2.96
N GLY A 34 37.27 -40.49 -3.69
CA GLY A 34 35.94 -39.95 -3.46
C GLY A 34 34.90 -40.55 -4.39
N THR A 35 33.75 -40.98 -3.86
CA THR A 35 32.55 -41.25 -4.66
C THR A 35 31.49 -40.20 -4.33
N GLN A 36 31.00 -39.50 -5.35
CA GLN A 36 29.90 -38.54 -5.23
C GLN A 36 28.62 -39.21 -5.72
N ASN A 37 27.65 -39.42 -4.83
CA ASN A 37 26.37 -40.00 -5.21
C ASN A 37 25.24 -39.27 -4.47
N SER A 38 24.26 -38.76 -5.23
CA SER A 38 23.09 -38.04 -4.68
C SER A 38 23.43 -36.91 -3.69
N GLY A 39 24.43 -36.09 -4.00
CA GLY A 39 24.86 -34.97 -3.14
C GLY A 39 25.69 -35.37 -1.90
N ILE A 40 26.01 -36.66 -1.73
CA ILE A 40 26.88 -37.16 -0.65
C ILE A 40 28.26 -37.46 -1.23
N LEU A 41 29.30 -36.81 -0.71
CA LEU A 41 30.70 -37.12 -0.99
C LEU A 41 31.23 -38.11 0.06
N GLN A 42 31.48 -39.36 -0.34
CA GLN A 42 32.13 -40.36 0.52
C GLN A 42 33.61 -40.46 0.15
N LEU A 43 34.50 -40.28 1.13
CA LEU A 43 35.95 -40.38 0.93
C LEU A 43 36.47 -41.68 1.57
N GLN A 44 37.19 -42.49 0.81
CA GLN A 44 37.93 -43.66 1.29
C GLN A 44 39.43 -43.44 1.11
N ILE A 45 40.22 -43.76 2.14
CA ILE A 45 41.68 -43.68 2.10
C ILE A 45 42.22 -45.01 1.54
N LYS A 46 42.92 -44.97 0.41
CA LYS A 46 43.65 -46.11 -0.15
C LYS A 46 45.14 -45.98 0.18
N LEU A 47 45.62 -46.91 1.00
CA LEU A 47 47.05 -47.03 1.32
C LEU A 47 47.80 -47.65 0.12
N PRO A 48 49.07 -47.28 -0.12
CA PRO A 48 49.89 -47.91 -1.15
C PRO A 48 50.04 -49.43 -0.90
N GLU A 49 49.85 -50.26 -1.93
CA GLU A 49 50.11 -51.70 -1.84
C GLU A 49 51.61 -51.95 -1.63
N MET A 50 51.97 -52.81 -0.66
CA MET A 50 53.35 -53.25 -0.49
C MET A 50 53.70 -54.24 -1.61
N ASP A 51 54.34 -53.76 -2.66
CA ASP A 51 54.89 -54.62 -3.70
C ASP A 51 56.16 -55.30 -3.15
N THR A 52 56.10 -56.60 -2.89
CA THR A 52 57.19 -57.38 -2.29
C THR A 52 58.27 -57.79 -3.30
N THR A 53 58.24 -57.24 -4.51
CA THR A 53 59.15 -57.63 -5.61
C THR A 53 60.21 -56.58 -5.95
N ASP A 54 60.14 -55.37 -5.39
CA ASP A 54 61.10 -54.29 -5.63
C ASP A 54 61.80 -53.88 -4.32
N GLU A 55 63.14 -53.81 -4.32
CA GLU A 55 64.00 -53.43 -3.18
C GLU A 55 63.86 -51.93 -2.79
N LYS A 56 62.65 -51.44 -2.52
CA LYS A 56 62.44 -50.12 -1.91
C LYS A 56 62.15 -50.26 -0.41
N PRO A 57 62.91 -49.56 0.46
CA PRO A 57 62.75 -49.69 1.91
C PRO A 57 61.40 -49.15 2.37
N THR A 58 60.64 -49.94 3.13
CA THR A 58 59.41 -49.51 3.79
C THR A 58 59.74 -48.61 5.00
N PRO A 59 59.11 -47.43 5.17
CA PRO A 59 59.49 -46.51 6.24
C PRO A 59 59.04 -46.96 7.64
N PHE A 60 58.14 -47.94 7.72
CA PHE A 60 57.44 -48.33 8.96
C PHE A 60 57.65 -49.82 9.26
N PRO A 61 58.28 -50.16 10.40
CA PRO A 61 58.49 -51.56 10.80
C PRO A 61 57.21 -52.28 11.26
N SER A 62 56.16 -51.54 11.67
CA SER A 62 54.89 -52.10 12.15
C SER A 62 53.67 -51.18 11.94
N ILE A 63 52.46 -51.74 11.90
CA ILE A 63 51.18 -51.00 11.80
C ILE A 63 50.92 -50.11 13.02
N ARG A 64 51.45 -50.46 14.21
CA ARG A 64 51.34 -49.62 15.41
C ARG A 64 52.18 -48.34 15.32
N ASP A 65 53.36 -48.43 14.72
CA ASP A 65 54.22 -47.25 14.49
C ASP A 65 53.61 -46.31 13.45
N LEU A 66 52.92 -46.85 12.45
CA LEU A 66 52.18 -46.06 11.44
C LEU A 66 51.09 -45.19 12.08
N HIS A 67 50.26 -45.74 12.98
CA HIS A 67 49.17 -44.98 13.62
C HIS A 67 49.69 -43.84 14.50
N THR A 68 50.75 -44.10 15.26
CA THR A 68 51.37 -43.11 16.17
C THR A 68 52.12 -42.02 15.41
N THR A 69 52.70 -42.35 14.25
CA THR A 69 53.41 -41.39 13.38
C THR A 69 52.45 -40.56 12.51
N LEU A 70 51.28 -41.10 12.15
CA LEU A 70 50.24 -40.39 11.41
C LEU A 70 49.51 -39.34 12.26
N GLN A 71 49.30 -39.61 13.56
CA GLN A 71 48.66 -38.67 14.49
C GLN A 71 49.49 -37.38 14.58
N GLY A 72 48.97 -36.31 13.97
CA GLY A 72 49.56 -34.96 13.97
C GLY A 72 50.44 -34.62 12.77
N ARG A 73 50.88 -35.59 11.95
CA ARG A 73 51.73 -35.35 10.76
C ARG A 73 50.97 -35.31 9.44
N LEU A 74 49.75 -35.87 9.41
CA LEU A 74 48.86 -35.84 8.26
C LEU A 74 47.56 -35.12 8.65
N GLN A 75 47.30 -33.98 8.03
CA GLN A 75 46.10 -33.17 8.24
C GLN A 75 45.31 -33.07 6.94
N LEU A 76 43.98 -33.01 7.06
CA LEU A 76 43.09 -32.78 5.94
C LEU A 76 42.45 -31.40 6.12
N LYS A 77 42.79 -30.46 5.24
CA LYS A 77 42.15 -29.16 5.21
C LYS A 77 40.97 -29.23 4.24
N CYS A 78 39.77 -29.22 4.80
CA CYS A 78 38.55 -29.10 4.02
C CYS A 78 38.16 -27.63 3.93
N THR A 79 38.23 -27.05 2.74
CA THR A 79 37.77 -25.67 2.47
C THR A 79 36.48 -25.77 1.70
N ILE A 80 35.38 -25.37 2.34
CA ILE A 80 34.07 -25.26 1.71
C ILE A 80 33.84 -23.78 1.42
N LYS A 81 33.78 -23.41 0.14
CA LYS A 81 33.34 -22.06 -0.25
C LYS A 81 31.86 -22.14 -0.57
N THR A 82 31.09 -21.38 0.18
CA THR A 82 29.65 -21.19 0.01
C THR A 82 29.38 -19.71 -0.28
N PRO A 83 28.20 -19.38 -0.81
CA PRO A 83 27.66 -18.04 -0.68
C PRO A 83 27.66 -17.60 0.79
N ALA A 84 27.70 -16.29 1.03
CA ALA A 84 27.68 -15.74 2.39
C ALA A 84 26.37 -16.11 3.10
N ASP A 85 25.23 -16.03 2.42
CA ASP A 85 23.89 -16.25 2.98
C ASP A 85 23.48 -17.74 2.95
N VAL A 86 23.95 -18.52 3.92
CA VAL A 86 23.66 -19.94 4.05
C VAL A 86 23.53 -20.38 5.50
N SER A 87 22.57 -21.26 5.79
CA SER A 87 22.49 -21.95 7.09
C SER A 87 23.41 -23.16 7.10
N ILE A 88 24.29 -23.24 8.09
CA ILE A 88 25.33 -24.26 8.17
C ILE A 88 25.13 -25.14 9.40
N LYS A 89 25.27 -26.46 9.21
CA LYS A 89 25.36 -27.45 10.27
C LYS A 89 26.65 -28.27 10.17
N ILE A 90 27.52 -28.16 11.16
CA ILE A 90 28.80 -28.89 11.23
C ILE A 90 28.79 -29.82 12.43
N GLN A 91 29.11 -31.09 12.19
CA GLN A 91 29.35 -32.08 13.23
C GLN A 91 30.73 -32.69 13.03
N ALA A 92 31.63 -32.49 14.00
CA ALA A 92 33.02 -32.95 13.92
C ALA A 92 33.42 -33.74 15.16
N LYS A 93 34.12 -34.87 14.98
CA LYS A 93 34.68 -35.59 16.13
C LYS A 93 35.96 -34.91 16.64
N THR A 94 36.85 -34.59 15.72
CA THR A 94 38.16 -33.98 15.98
C THR A 94 38.47 -32.97 14.88
N GLY A 95 38.98 -31.78 15.21
CA GLY A 95 39.50 -30.80 14.25
C GLY A 95 39.02 -29.37 14.50
N ASP A 96 39.83 -28.40 14.10
CA ASP A 96 39.50 -26.97 14.22
C ASP A 96 38.53 -26.55 13.12
N ILE A 97 37.57 -25.69 13.48
CA ILE A 97 36.51 -25.20 12.62
C ILE A 97 36.66 -23.69 12.49
N HIS A 98 36.87 -23.20 11.27
CA HIS A 98 36.96 -21.77 10.99
C HIS A 98 35.84 -21.37 10.04
N LEU A 99 34.93 -20.50 10.49
CA LEU A 99 33.89 -19.88 9.65
C LEU A 99 34.23 -18.41 9.47
N LYS A 100 34.15 -17.94 8.23
CA LYS A 100 34.41 -16.54 7.88
C LYS A 100 33.31 -16.01 6.95
N HIS A 101 32.73 -14.85 7.29
CA HIS A 101 31.73 -14.14 6.48
C HIS A 101 30.46 -14.95 6.13
N ILE A 102 30.01 -15.84 7.03
CA ILE A 102 28.76 -16.60 6.86
C ILE A 102 27.59 -15.89 7.56
N ARG A 103 26.44 -15.87 6.89
CA ARG A 103 25.18 -15.25 7.27
C ARG A 103 24.07 -16.30 7.26
N GLY A 104 23.41 -16.56 8.39
CA GLY A 104 22.36 -17.57 8.51
C GLY A 104 22.40 -18.35 9.82
N LYS A 105 21.64 -19.45 9.93
CA LYS A 105 21.65 -20.29 11.13
C LYS A 105 22.94 -21.10 11.21
N ILE A 106 23.66 -21.03 12.33
CA ILE A 106 24.95 -21.72 12.52
C ILE A 106 24.82 -22.75 13.64
N GLU A 107 24.83 -24.03 13.29
CA GLU A 107 24.83 -25.17 14.21
C GLU A 107 26.19 -25.89 14.17
N ILE A 108 26.96 -25.86 15.25
CA ILE A 108 28.27 -26.52 15.34
C ILE A 108 28.31 -27.44 16.55
N ALA A 109 28.62 -28.72 16.34
CA ALA A 109 28.87 -29.67 17.42
C ALA A 109 30.22 -30.36 17.22
N ALA A 110 31.14 -30.27 18.19
CA ALA A 110 32.40 -31.01 18.13
C ALA A 110 32.88 -31.63 19.44
N GLU A 111 33.55 -32.79 19.38
CA GLU A 111 34.12 -33.40 20.59
C GLU A 111 35.47 -32.78 20.97
N THR A 112 36.37 -32.58 20.00
CA THR A 112 37.70 -31.98 20.24
C THR A 112 38.10 -31.04 19.11
N GLY A 113 38.47 -29.80 19.43
CA GLY A 113 38.89 -28.80 18.44
C GLY A 113 38.37 -27.40 18.76
N ASN A 114 39.04 -26.38 18.23
CA ASN A 114 38.65 -24.98 18.43
C ASN A 114 37.67 -24.52 17.36
N VAL A 115 36.81 -23.56 17.71
CA VAL A 115 35.91 -22.89 16.76
C VAL A 115 36.31 -21.43 16.68
N GLN A 116 36.69 -20.97 15.48
CA GLN A 116 36.90 -19.56 15.17
C GLN A 116 35.73 -19.06 14.32
N LEU A 117 35.01 -18.05 14.81
CA LEU A 117 33.99 -17.33 14.07
C LEU A 117 34.53 -15.96 13.70
N GLU A 118 34.83 -15.74 12.43
CA GLU A 118 35.33 -14.47 11.94
C GLU A 118 34.21 -13.78 11.18
N GLU A 119 33.61 -12.77 11.79
CA GLU A 119 32.70 -11.87 11.10
C GLU A 119 31.45 -12.57 10.54
N THR A 120 30.82 -13.38 11.39
CA THR A 120 29.61 -14.15 11.04
C THR A 120 28.35 -13.47 11.59
N LEU A 121 27.19 -13.69 10.94
CA LEU A 121 25.90 -13.11 11.32
C LEU A 121 24.80 -14.17 11.40
N GLY A 122 24.10 -14.29 12.54
CA GLY A 122 22.91 -15.15 12.60
C GLY A 122 22.56 -15.68 13.98
N ASN A 123 21.89 -16.85 14.00
CA ASN A 123 21.54 -17.57 15.23
C ASN A 123 22.54 -18.70 15.48
N TYR A 124 23.16 -18.70 16.65
CA TYR A 124 24.23 -19.63 17.00
C TYR A 124 23.75 -20.75 17.91
N ASN A 125 24.09 -21.99 17.56
CA ASN A 125 24.00 -23.15 18.44
C ASN A 125 25.32 -23.94 18.35
N VAL A 126 26.27 -23.60 19.23
CA VAL A 126 27.63 -24.15 19.24
C VAL A 126 27.83 -24.98 20.51
N THR A 127 28.23 -26.24 20.38
CA THR A 127 28.50 -27.13 21.53
C THR A 127 29.81 -27.88 21.33
N LEU A 128 30.75 -27.70 22.25
CA LEU A 128 32.04 -28.37 22.28
C LEU A 128 32.20 -29.24 23.54
N LYS A 129 32.81 -30.42 23.44
CA LYS A 129 33.27 -31.14 24.65
C LYS A 129 34.64 -30.64 25.12
N LYS A 130 35.56 -30.36 24.20
CA LYS A 130 36.89 -29.84 24.54
C LYS A 130 37.42 -28.92 23.45
N GLY A 131 37.70 -27.67 23.79
CA GLY A 131 38.19 -26.66 22.85
C GLY A 131 37.69 -25.25 23.15
N ARG A 132 38.41 -24.27 22.60
CA ARG A 132 38.08 -22.84 22.73
C ARG A 132 37.08 -22.43 21.64
N ILE A 133 36.12 -21.59 22.02
CA ILE A 133 35.30 -20.85 21.07
C ILE A 133 35.82 -19.42 21.06
N ASP A 134 36.23 -18.93 19.91
CA ASP A 134 36.71 -17.58 19.72
C ASP A 134 36.01 -16.95 18.52
N GLY A 135 35.58 -15.70 18.62
CA GLY A 135 35.09 -15.04 17.42
C GLY A 135 34.54 -13.63 17.55
N LYS A 136 34.40 -13.00 16.39
CA LYS A 136 33.68 -11.75 16.21
C LYS A 136 32.35 -12.05 15.53
N ILE A 137 31.25 -11.79 16.22
CA ILE A 137 29.91 -12.25 15.82
C ILE A 137 28.89 -11.11 15.81
N LEU A 138 27.86 -11.30 14.98
CA LEU A 138 26.68 -10.45 14.88
C LEU A 138 25.44 -11.30 15.15
N LEU A 139 24.49 -10.76 15.91
CA LEU A 139 23.30 -11.50 16.33
C LEU A 139 22.08 -11.08 15.51
N THR A 140 21.23 -12.04 15.12
CA THR A 140 19.90 -11.79 14.55
C THR A 140 18.81 -12.13 15.56
N GLN A 141 17.56 -11.72 15.31
CA GLN A 141 16.44 -12.02 16.23
C GLN A 141 16.29 -13.55 16.45
N GLY A 142 16.44 -13.99 17.70
CA GLY A 142 16.29 -15.40 18.10
C GLY A 142 17.12 -15.74 19.34
N GLN A 143 17.10 -17.01 19.76
CA GLN A 143 17.90 -17.51 20.89
C GLN A 143 19.27 -18.00 20.42
N ASN A 144 20.32 -17.63 21.15
CA ASN A 144 21.70 -18.04 20.87
C ASN A 144 22.23 -18.91 22.01
N LYS A 145 22.92 -20.01 21.68
CA LYS A 145 23.52 -20.93 22.66
C LYS A 145 24.95 -21.28 22.27
N LEU A 146 25.91 -21.03 23.17
CA LEU A 146 27.31 -21.44 23.01
C LEU A 146 27.83 -22.14 24.27
N GLU A 147 28.28 -23.39 24.13
CA GLU A 147 28.67 -24.24 25.26
C GLU A 147 30.01 -24.95 24.99
N THR A 148 30.90 -24.99 25.99
CA THR A 148 32.11 -25.83 26.00
C THR A 148 32.29 -26.52 27.36
N GLN A 149 32.63 -27.82 27.38
CA GLN A 149 32.82 -28.58 28.63
C GLN A 149 34.25 -28.51 29.22
N ASP A 150 35.25 -28.21 28.39
CA ASP A 150 36.66 -28.06 28.75
C ASP A 150 37.31 -27.06 27.78
N GLY A 151 37.12 -25.77 28.06
CA GLY A 151 37.60 -24.68 27.21
C GLY A 151 37.09 -23.31 27.63
N SER A 152 37.63 -22.26 27.03
CA SER A 152 37.18 -20.87 27.24
C SER A 152 36.38 -20.37 26.05
N ILE A 153 35.51 -19.38 26.28
CA ILE A 153 34.72 -18.71 25.25
C ILE A 153 35.12 -17.24 25.24
N VAL A 154 35.59 -16.74 24.10
CA VAL A 154 35.96 -15.34 23.90
C VAL A 154 35.21 -14.81 22.69
N LEU A 155 34.26 -13.90 22.91
CA LEU A 155 33.45 -13.34 21.82
C LEU A 155 33.52 -11.83 21.84
N THR A 156 33.63 -11.23 20.66
CA THR A 156 33.38 -9.81 20.45
C THR A 156 32.05 -9.68 19.72
N ILE A 157 31.07 -9.06 20.38
CA ILE A 157 29.79 -8.74 19.75
C ILE A 157 29.98 -7.42 19.03
N LEU A 158 29.76 -7.42 17.72
CA LEU A 158 30.02 -6.25 16.89
C LEU A 158 28.79 -5.34 16.76
N ASP A 159 27.57 -5.86 16.95
CA ASP A 159 26.29 -5.15 16.76
C ASP A 159 25.76 -4.56 18.10
N PRO A 160 25.22 -3.32 18.15
CA PRO A 160 24.43 -2.84 19.30
C PRO A 160 23.10 -3.56 19.56
N VAL A 161 22.56 -4.33 18.61
CA VAL A 161 21.27 -5.02 18.75
C VAL A 161 21.36 -6.19 19.74
N ALA A 162 20.76 -6.01 20.92
CA ALA A 162 20.70 -7.05 21.93
C ALA A 162 19.69 -8.15 21.60
N THR A 163 20.08 -9.41 21.78
CA THR A 163 19.20 -10.60 21.63
C THR A 163 19.53 -11.66 22.68
N PRO A 164 18.58 -12.51 23.13
CA PRO A 164 18.84 -13.47 24.21
C PRO A 164 19.98 -14.46 23.89
N MET A 165 20.86 -14.70 24.87
CA MET A 165 22.02 -15.58 24.70
C MET A 165 22.34 -16.40 25.97
N ASP A 166 22.52 -17.71 25.80
CA ASP A 166 22.99 -18.62 26.84
C ASP A 166 24.44 -19.07 26.52
N VAL A 167 25.41 -18.68 27.34
CA VAL A 167 26.83 -19.05 27.19
C VAL A 167 27.30 -19.84 28.40
N THR A 168 27.92 -21.00 28.17
CA THR A 168 28.41 -21.87 29.25
C THR A 168 29.82 -22.39 28.95
N ALA A 169 30.77 -22.11 29.84
CA ALA A 169 32.14 -22.61 29.77
C ALA A 169 32.49 -23.39 31.05
N GLN A 170 32.22 -24.70 31.04
CA GLN A 170 32.65 -25.58 32.13
C GLN A 170 34.17 -25.79 31.99
N GLY A 171 34.93 -25.54 33.05
CA GLY A 171 36.39 -25.65 33.05
C GLY A 171 37.17 -24.49 32.41
N GLY A 172 36.54 -23.34 32.10
CA GLY A 172 37.26 -22.19 31.55
C GLY A 172 36.59 -20.84 31.80
N ASN A 173 37.08 -19.82 31.08
CA ASN A 173 36.63 -18.42 31.21
C ASN A 173 35.63 -18.04 30.13
N ILE A 174 34.74 -17.11 30.44
CA ILE A 174 33.93 -16.39 29.45
C ILE A 174 34.43 -14.95 29.39
N ARG A 175 34.75 -14.47 28.19
CA ARG A 175 35.01 -13.05 27.92
C ARG A 175 34.11 -12.59 26.78
N LEU A 176 33.25 -11.61 27.06
CA LEU A 176 32.44 -10.93 26.06
C LEU A 176 32.86 -9.47 25.98
N ASP A 177 33.32 -9.06 24.81
CA ASP A 177 33.59 -7.67 24.50
C ASP A 177 32.34 -7.10 23.79
N LEU A 178 31.62 -6.18 24.44
CA LEU A 178 30.32 -5.64 24.03
C LEU A 178 30.43 -4.15 23.66
N PRO A 179 29.60 -3.64 22.73
CA PRO A 179 29.53 -2.20 22.42
C PRO A 179 29.18 -1.34 23.64
N GLU A 180 29.63 -0.08 23.64
CA GLU A 180 29.47 0.85 24.77
C GLU A 180 28.01 1.01 25.24
N ASN A 181 27.06 1.03 24.31
CA ASN A 181 25.62 1.23 24.59
C ASN A 181 24.81 -0.08 24.60
N TYR A 182 25.46 -1.24 24.70
CA TYR A 182 24.79 -2.54 24.63
C TYR A 182 23.94 -2.79 25.89
N ALA A 183 22.61 -2.92 25.74
CA ALA A 183 21.67 -3.01 26.86
C ALA A 183 21.12 -4.43 27.04
N VAL A 184 21.41 -5.06 28.17
CA VAL A 184 21.07 -6.48 28.44
C VAL A 184 20.82 -6.74 29.92
N ASP A 185 19.97 -7.72 30.20
CA ASP A 185 19.78 -8.28 31.55
C ASP A 185 20.70 -9.49 31.69
N VAL A 186 21.64 -9.49 32.64
CA VAL A 186 22.64 -10.55 32.73
C VAL A 186 22.49 -11.36 34.02
N GLU A 187 22.35 -12.67 33.85
CA GLU A 187 22.47 -13.69 34.89
C GLU A 187 23.89 -14.25 34.86
N LEU A 188 24.66 -14.00 35.92
CA LEU A 188 26.09 -14.34 36.03
C LEU A 188 26.31 -15.44 37.07
N GLU A 189 26.84 -16.59 36.66
CA GLU A 189 27.18 -17.70 37.56
C GLU A 189 28.64 -18.12 37.34
N SER A 190 29.53 -17.73 38.27
CA SER A 190 30.95 -18.12 38.27
C SER A 190 31.28 -18.96 39.51
N GLU A 191 31.79 -20.18 39.35
CA GLU A 191 32.12 -21.07 40.48
C GLU A 191 33.27 -20.51 41.35
N LYS A 192 34.26 -19.83 40.74
CA LYS A 192 35.36 -19.15 41.44
C LYS A 192 35.09 -17.68 41.79
N GLN A 193 33.87 -17.19 41.54
CA GLN A 193 33.41 -15.82 41.84
C GLN A 193 34.25 -14.70 41.23
N GLN A 194 34.92 -14.92 40.09
CA GLN A 194 35.69 -13.88 39.40
C GLN A 194 34.85 -13.25 38.29
N ILE A 195 34.21 -12.12 38.60
CA ILE A 195 33.37 -11.38 37.66
C ILE A 195 33.94 -9.97 37.46
N VAL A 196 34.17 -9.59 36.21
CA VAL A 196 34.64 -8.25 35.82
C VAL A 196 33.63 -7.66 34.83
N ILE A 197 33.04 -6.52 35.17
CA ILE A 197 32.14 -5.77 34.29
C ILE A 197 32.71 -4.37 34.11
N ASN A 198 33.05 -4.02 32.87
CA ASN A 198 33.58 -2.73 32.48
C ASN A 198 32.58 -2.01 31.55
N LEU A 199 31.33 -1.92 32.00
CA LEU A 199 30.20 -1.23 31.37
C LEU A 199 29.28 -0.69 32.50
N PRO A 200 28.47 0.35 32.24
CA PRO A 200 27.49 0.84 33.21
C PRO A 200 26.50 -0.27 33.60
N ALA A 201 26.53 -0.67 34.88
CA ALA A 201 25.76 -1.80 35.40
C ALA A 201 24.99 -1.41 36.67
N GLN A 202 23.75 -1.88 36.80
CA GLN A 202 22.91 -1.76 37.99
C GLN A 202 22.35 -3.13 38.36
N ILE A 203 22.26 -3.45 39.65
CA ILE A 203 21.63 -4.69 40.10
C ILE A 203 20.15 -4.40 40.33
N ASP A 204 19.27 -5.20 39.73
CA ASP A 204 17.84 -5.14 40.01
C ASP A 204 17.54 -5.89 41.31
N ASP A 205 17.03 -5.15 42.31
CA ASP A 205 16.72 -5.67 43.65
C ASP A 205 15.58 -6.71 43.65
N GLU A 206 14.69 -6.71 42.65
CA GLU A 206 13.58 -7.68 42.56
C GLU A 206 13.98 -9.00 41.88
N THR A 207 14.81 -8.94 40.84
CA THR A 207 15.18 -10.12 40.02
C THR A 207 16.58 -10.66 40.30
N SER A 208 17.42 -9.93 41.04
CA SER A 208 18.85 -10.21 41.26
C SER A 208 19.68 -10.30 39.97
N LEU A 209 19.16 -9.77 38.86
CA LEU A 209 19.87 -9.67 37.58
C LEU A 209 20.72 -8.40 37.53
N THR A 210 21.83 -8.47 36.78
CA THR A 210 22.65 -7.28 36.51
C THR A 210 22.19 -6.64 35.20
N LEU A 211 21.58 -5.46 35.29
CA LEU A 211 21.16 -4.62 34.18
C LEU A 211 22.35 -3.84 33.62
N ILE A 212 22.75 -4.13 32.39
CA ILE A 212 23.76 -3.34 31.67
C ILE A 212 23.04 -2.28 30.83
N ASN A 213 23.48 -1.02 30.89
CA ASN A 213 22.98 0.11 30.09
C ASN A 213 21.44 0.29 30.06
N GLY A 214 20.75 0.01 31.18
CA GLY A 214 19.30 0.23 31.30
C GLY A 214 18.42 -1.02 31.08
N GLY A 215 19.03 -2.19 30.88
CA GLY A 215 18.33 -3.48 30.80
C GLY A 215 17.82 -3.83 29.40
N GLY A 216 17.56 -5.12 29.16
CA GLY A 216 17.26 -5.65 27.84
C GLY A 216 17.08 -7.18 27.80
N PRO A 217 17.30 -7.82 26.66
CA PRO A 217 17.18 -9.28 26.52
C PRO A 217 18.13 -10.05 27.46
N LEU A 218 17.67 -11.21 27.96
CA LEU A 218 18.39 -12.01 28.97
C LEU A 218 19.64 -12.70 28.41
N PHE A 219 20.76 -12.49 29.07
CA PHE A 219 22.04 -13.18 28.89
C PHE A 219 22.29 -14.09 30.10
N ARG A 220 22.42 -15.40 29.88
CA ARG A 220 22.85 -16.34 30.95
C ARG A 220 24.28 -16.77 30.71
N LEU A 221 25.18 -16.39 31.60
CA LEU A 221 26.60 -16.68 31.49
C LEU A 221 27.03 -17.54 32.67
N LYS A 222 27.50 -18.77 32.37
CA LYS A 222 27.96 -19.74 33.37
C LYS A 222 29.41 -20.15 33.09
N ALA A 223 30.32 -19.88 34.03
CA ALA A 223 31.73 -20.23 33.88
C ALA A 223 32.31 -20.86 35.15
N THR A 224 33.27 -21.77 35.02
CA THR A 224 33.98 -22.29 36.21
C THR A 224 34.98 -21.28 36.76
N ASP A 225 35.70 -20.57 35.88
CA ASP A 225 36.80 -19.69 36.29
C ASP A 225 36.37 -18.21 36.41
N ALA A 226 36.43 -17.44 35.33
CA ALA A 226 36.08 -16.03 35.33
C ALA A 226 35.08 -15.65 34.22
N ILE A 227 34.24 -14.65 34.49
CA ILE A 227 33.37 -13.98 33.51
C ILE A 227 33.80 -12.52 33.39
N SER A 228 34.12 -12.08 32.18
CA SER A 228 34.49 -10.70 31.86
C SER A 228 33.55 -10.12 30.82
N LEU A 229 32.87 -9.03 31.15
CA LEU A 229 32.09 -8.19 30.23
C LEU A 229 32.86 -6.88 30.05
N LEU A 230 33.45 -6.67 28.88
CA LEU A 230 34.29 -5.50 28.63
C LEU A 230 33.68 -4.63 27.53
N GLN A 231 33.88 -3.31 27.62
CA GLN A 231 33.59 -2.42 26.50
C GLN A 231 34.54 -2.69 25.34
N SER A 232 34.00 -2.91 24.14
CA SER A 232 34.79 -2.93 22.92
C SER A 232 35.30 -1.50 22.64
N SER A 233 36.63 -1.33 22.60
CA SER A 233 37.26 -0.04 22.27
C SER A 233 37.64 -0.02 20.78
N PRO A 234 37.35 1.05 20.02
CA PRO A 234 37.82 1.18 18.65
C PRO A 234 39.33 1.45 18.65
N ASN A 235 40.09 0.41 18.31
CA ASN A 235 41.52 0.35 17.98
C ASN A 235 42.58 0.88 18.96
N ASN A 236 43.51 -0.01 19.35
CA ASN A 236 44.90 0.38 19.63
C ASN A 236 45.90 -0.63 19.02
N LYS A 237 46.40 -0.24 17.84
CA LYS A 237 47.73 -0.45 17.23
C LYS A 237 48.42 -1.81 17.35
N ASP A 238 48.51 -2.49 16.20
CA ASP A 238 49.79 -2.85 15.58
C ASP A 238 49.63 -2.87 14.05
N THR A 239 49.77 -1.71 13.41
CA THR A 239 49.98 -1.62 11.96
C THR A 239 50.83 -0.37 11.69
N PRO A 240 51.89 -0.44 10.85
CA PRO A 240 52.78 0.68 10.62
C PRO A 240 52.00 1.89 10.07
N ALA A 241 52.38 3.07 10.55
CA ALA A 241 51.95 4.32 9.94
C ALA A 241 52.50 4.39 8.52
N ASP A 242 51.63 4.28 7.53
CA ASP A 242 51.58 5.09 6.30
C ASP A 242 50.41 4.60 5.43
N THR A 243 49.71 5.55 4.80
CA THR A 243 48.50 5.46 3.92
C THR A 243 47.14 5.41 4.62
N VAL A 244 46.36 6.49 4.42
CA VAL A 244 44.90 6.46 4.56
C VAL A 244 44.40 5.51 3.47
N SER A 245 44.17 4.24 3.79
CA SER A 245 43.54 3.33 2.84
C SER A 245 42.07 3.70 2.71
N ASP A 246 41.69 3.91 1.46
CA ASP A 246 40.35 4.26 1.05
C ASP A 246 39.41 3.05 1.26
N PRO A 247 38.24 3.22 1.92
CA PRO A 247 37.36 2.08 2.23
C PRO A 247 36.83 1.33 1.01
N PHE A 248 36.78 2.00 -0.13
CA PHE A 248 36.14 1.50 -1.33
C PHE A 248 37.17 1.17 -2.43
N GLU A 249 38.47 1.22 -2.14
CA GLU A 249 39.52 1.00 -3.14
C GLU A 249 39.41 -0.38 -3.81
N ASP A 250 39.04 -1.40 -3.03
CA ASP A 250 38.87 -2.78 -3.52
C ASP A 250 37.46 -3.08 -4.10
N SER A 251 36.51 -2.16 -3.99
CA SER A 251 35.09 -2.38 -4.39
C SER A 251 34.52 -1.33 -5.35
N ALA A 252 35.28 -0.28 -5.69
CA ALA A 252 34.85 0.73 -6.63
C ALA A 252 34.97 0.25 -8.07
N GLN A 253 33.90 0.45 -8.83
CA GLN A 253 33.82 0.18 -10.25
C GLN A 253 34.33 1.39 -11.03
N PRO A 254 35.50 1.31 -11.66
CA PRO A 254 36.06 2.43 -12.40
C PRO A 254 35.28 2.71 -13.70
N VAL A 255 34.93 3.97 -13.92
CA VAL A 255 34.19 4.48 -15.08
C VAL A 255 35.11 5.37 -15.92
N PRO A 256 35.41 5.01 -17.18
CA PRO A 256 36.42 5.69 -17.99
C PRO A 256 35.91 6.97 -18.65
N GLU A 257 36.78 7.99 -18.68
CA GLU A 257 36.56 9.23 -19.44
C GLU A 257 36.68 8.97 -20.95
N ILE A 258 35.79 9.56 -21.73
CA ILE A 258 35.81 9.50 -23.20
C ILE A 258 36.11 10.88 -23.80
N ALA A 259 36.74 10.87 -24.97
CA ALA A 259 37.11 12.10 -25.69
C ALA A 259 36.06 12.54 -26.71
N GLN A 260 35.24 11.60 -27.20
CA GLN A 260 34.18 11.85 -28.18
C GLN A 260 32.91 11.19 -27.65
N PRO A 261 31.84 11.98 -27.39
CA PRO A 261 30.60 11.45 -26.84
C PRO A 261 29.84 10.61 -27.88
N PRO A 262 29.05 9.60 -27.45
CA PRO A 262 28.17 8.84 -28.33
C PRO A 262 27.02 9.72 -28.84
N VAL A 263 26.39 9.31 -29.94
CA VAL A 263 25.13 9.91 -30.40
C VAL A 263 23.98 9.21 -29.69
N ILE A 264 23.16 9.95 -28.92
CA ILE A 264 22.03 9.35 -28.19
C ILE A 264 20.86 9.07 -29.15
N ASP A 265 20.89 7.91 -29.79
CA ASP A 265 19.87 7.45 -30.75
C ASP A 265 19.31 6.04 -30.44
N GLY A 266 19.84 5.40 -29.39
CA GLY A 266 19.45 4.06 -28.91
C GLY A 266 20.35 2.94 -29.45
N ASN A 267 21.35 3.25 -30.28
CA ASN A 267 22.18 2.27 -30.97
C ASN A 267 23.55 2.06 -30.32
N LEU A 268 23.69 0.97 -29.58
CA LEU A 268 24.95 0.59 -28.92
C LEU A 268 26.03 0.04 -29.88
N PHE A 269 25.81 0.08 -31.20
CA PHE A 269 26.75 -0.41 -32.21
C PHE A 269 27.92 0.54 -32.51
N GLU A 270 28.00 1.69 -31.85
CA GLU A 270 29.15 2.61 -31.99
C GLU A 270 30.42 2.06 -31.30
N THR A 271 31.59 2.24 -31.92
CA THR A 271 32.88 1.75 -31.35
C THR A 271 33.28 2.42 -30.04
N VAL A 272 32.71 3.60 -29.72
CA VAL A 272 32.96 4.30 -28.45
C VAL A 272 32.51 3.48 -27.23
N TRP A 273 31.41 2.72 -27.36
CA TRP A 273 30.86 1.89 -26.28
C TRP A 273 31.81 0.76 -25.84
N GLN A 274 32.76 0.35 -26.69
CA GLN A 274 33.78 -0.65 -26.30
C GLN A 274 34.79 -0.11 -25.28
N LYS A 275 34.88 1.22 -25.12
CA LYS A 275 35.73 1.83 -24.10
C LYS A 275 35.02 1.96 -22.76
N ALA A 276 33.71 1.71 -22.71
CA ALA A 276 32.90 1.81 -21.50
C ALA A 276 33.21 0.67 -20.52
N ALA A 277 32.97 0.93 -19.23
CA ALA A 277 32.97 -0.10 -18.21
C ALA A 277 31.68 -0.93 -18.30
N ALA A 278 31.80 -2.26 -18.35
CA ALA A 278 30.65 -3.16 -18.37
C ALA A 278 30.24 -3.59 -16.95
N LEU A 279 28.95 -3.46 -16.61
CA LEU A 279 28.35 -3.97 -15.38
C LEU A 279 27.58 -5.25 -15.69
N SER A 280 28.23 -6.40 -15.51
CA SER A 280 27.63 -7.73 -15.68
C SER A 280 28.42 -8.76 -14.87
N PRO A 281 27.81 -9.85 -14.37
CA PRO A 281 26.42 -10.27 -14.61
C PRO A 281 25.41 -9.63 -13.64
N PHE A 282 24.19 -9.36 -14.13
CA PHE A 282 23.04 -9.06 -13.28
C PHE A 282 22.56 -10.34 -12.57
N GLN A 283 21.99 -10.19 -11.38
CA GLN A 283 21.45 -11.28 -10.56
C GLN A 283 19.98 -11.05 -10.26
N ASN A 284 19.22 -12.10 -9.94
CA ASN A 284 17.84 -11.94 -9.47
C ASN A 284 17.80 -11.14 -8.16
N ALA A 285 16.66 -10.52 -7.84
CA ALA A 285 16.50 -9.64 -6.68
C ALA A 285 16.87 -10.27 -5.32
N ASP A 286 16.68 -11.57 -5.17
CA ASP A 286 17.04 -12.37 -3.99
C ASP A 286 18.54 -12.71 -3.90
N GLY A 287 19.31 -12.36 -4.93
CA GLY A 287 20.74 -12.69 -5.06
C GLY A 287 21.01 -14.13 -5.49
N GLU A 288 19.98 -14.90 -5.90
CA GLU A 288 20.12 -16.28 -6.32
C GLU A 288 19.91 -16.46 -7.84
N GLY A 289 20.87 -17.12 -8.50
CA GLY A 289 20.75 -17.52 -9.91
C GLY A 289 20.91 -16.38 -10.92
N GLU A 290 20.88 -16.76 -12.20
CA GLU A 290 20.97 -15.83 -13.33
C GLU A 290 19.54 -15.50 -13.82
N PRO A 291 19.25 -14.23 -14.18
CA PRO A 291 17.94 -13.87 -14.71
C PRO A 291 17.67 -14.55 -16.06
N GLN A 292 16.40 -14.89 -16.32
CA GLN A 292 16.01 -15.45 -17.62
C GLN A 292 16.26 -14.44 -18.74
N ASN A 293 15.98 -13.15 -18.46
CA ASN A 293 16.22 -12.05 -19.37
C ASN A 293 17.47 -11.29 -18.94
N GLN A 294 18.62 -11.69 -19.51
CA GLN A 294 19.92 -11.08 -19.25
C GLN A 294 19.93 -9.58 -19.60
N THR A 295 20.76 -8.82 -18.87
CA THR A 295 20.92 -7.37 -19.07
C THR A 295 22.40 -7.03 -18.98
N GLU A 296 22.88 -6.29 -19.97
CA GLU A 296 24.23 -5.72 -19.99
C GLU A 296 24.14 -4.21 -19.84
N THR A 297 24.99 -3.62 -19.01
CA THR A 297 25.07 -2.17 -18.83
C THR A 297 26.47 -1.68 -19.09
N LEU A 298 26.61 -0.55 -19.79
CA LEU A 298 27.85 0.09 -20.19
C LEU A 298 27.89 1.52 -19.61
N LEU A 299 28.98 1.87 -18.95
CA LEU A 299 29.17 3.17 -18.31
C LEU A 299 30.43 3.89 -18.82
N MET A 300 30.30 5.16 -19.19
CA MET A 300 31.41 6.05 -19.52
C MET A 300 31.03 7.50 -19.23
N TRP A 301 31.99 8.43 -19.23
CA TRP A 301 31.69 9.82 -18.88
C TRP A 301 32.55 10.84 -19.64
N ASP A 302 32.09 12.09 -19.69
CA ASP A 302 32.89 13.26 -20.07
C ASP A 302 32.64 14.45 -19.13
N ALA A 303 33.23 15.60 -19.42
CA ALA A 303 33.09 16.80 -18.61
C ALA A 303 31.64 17.28 -18.44
N GLU A 304 30.73 16.92 -19.35
CA GLU A 304 29.34 17.37 -19.36
C GLU A 304 28.36 16.30 -18.85
N ASN A 305 28.55 15.03 -19.20
CA ASN A 305 27.56 13.97 -19.00
C ASN A 305 28.15 12.66 -18.48
N LEU A 306 27.32 11.92 -17.72
CA LEU A 306 27.44 10.47 -17.55
C LEU A 306 26.64 9.78 -18.67
N TYR A 307 27.25 8.82 -19.36
CA TYR A 307 26.62 8.02 -20.39
C TYR A 307 26.32 6.61 -19.88
N ILE A 308 25.07 6.17 -20.04
CA ILE A 308 24.60 4.84 -19.63
C ILE A 308 24.01 4.15 -20.86
N GLY A 309 24.63 3.05 -21.27
CA GLY A 309 24.13 2.17 -22.32
C GLY A 309 23.56 0.90 -21.68
N VAL A 310 22.39 0.44 -22.11
CA VAL A 310 21.79 -0.81 -21.60
C VAL A 310 21.35 -1.68 -22.76
N LYS A 311 21.74 -2.96 -22.78
CA LYS A 311 21.26 -3.98 -23.72
C LYS A 311 20.44 -5.01 -22.92
N ALA A 312 19.13 -5.00 -23.12
CA ALA A 312 18.16 -5.81 -22.39
C ALA A 312 17.62 -6.93 -23.29
N TYR A 313 18.17 -8.14 -23.14
CA TYR A 313 17.78 -9.29 -23.96
C TYR A 313 16.36 -9.74 -23.66
N VAL A 314 15.65 -10.21 -24.69
CA VAL A 314 14.27 -10.70 -24.60
C VAL A 314 14.22 -12.08 -25.22
N ALA A 315 13.71 -13.07 -24.49
CA ALA A 315 13.51 -14.41 -25.03
C ALA A 315 12.60 -14.38 -26.28
N GLU A 316 12.85 -15.27 -27.25
CA GLU A 316 12.13 -15.31 -28.54
C GLU A 316 10.60 -15.42 -28.41
N SER A 317 10.12 -16.07 -27.34
CA SER A 317 8.69 -16.24 -27.05
C SER A 317 8.05 -15.07 -26.29
N GLN A 318 8.81 -14.05 -25.89
CA GLN A 318 8.37 -12.98 -25.01
C GLN A 318 8.33 -11.61 -25.73
N LEU A 319 7.39 -10.77 -25.29
CA LEU A 319 7.29 -9.36 -25.70
C LEU A 319 7.44 -8.50 -24.45
N PRO A 320 8.19 -7.38 -24.51
CA PRO A 320 8.23 -6.46 -23.41
C PRO A 320 6.86 -5.82 -23.17
N HIS A 321 6.41 -5.83 -21.93
CA HIS A 321 5.14 -5.24 -21.53
C HIS A 321 5.22 -3.71 -21.58
N ILE A 322 4.37 -3.07 -22.39
CA ILE A 322 4.31 -1.59 -22.53
C ILE A 322 2.88 -1.10 -22.36
N SER A 323 2.67 -0.12 -21.48
CA SER A 323 1.38 0.51 -21.16
C SER A 323 1.49 1.99 -20.83
N GLN A 324 2.66 2.45 -20.37
CA GLN A 324 2.97 3.83 -20.02
C GLN A 324 3.70 4.53 -21.17
N THR A 325 3.30 5.77 -21.47
CA THR A 325 3.77 6.52 -22.64
C THR A 325 4.10 7.98 -22.34
N GLN A 326 3.81 8.44 -21.13
CA GLN A 326 3.94 9.84 -20.75
C GLN A 326 5.17 10.01 -19.85
N LEU A 327 5.82 11.17 -20.01
CA LEU A 327 6.82 11.63 -19.04
C LEU A 327 6.20 11.69 -17.66
N ASP A 328 6.98 11.28 -16.66
CA ASP A 328 6.60 11.25 -15.25
C ASP A 328 5.28 10.52 -14.97
N SER A 329 5.03 9.44 -15.72
CA SER A 329 3.96 8.48 -15.42
C SER A 329 4.48 7.34 -14.54
N PRO A 330 3.62 6.44 -14.02
CA PRO A 330 4.04 5.25 -13.27
C PRO A 330 4.77 4.20 -14.12
N ILE A 331 5.91 4.54 -14.70
CA ILE A 331 6.63 3.74 -15.70
C ILE A 331 7.10 2.39 -15.14
N TRP A 332 7.30 2.30 -13.82
CA TRP A 332 7.55 1.04 -13.12
C TRP A 332 6.34 0.07 -13.14
N GLU A 333 5.24 0.36 -13.82
CA GLU A 333 4.21 -0.63 -14.16
C GLU A 333 4.57 -1.43 -15.42
N ASP A 334 5.42 -0.90 -16.30
CA ASP A 334 5.86 -1.57 -17.55
C ASP A 334 7.09 -2.44 -17.35
N GLU A 335 7.51 -3.18 -18.38
CA GLU A 335 8.90 -3.61 -18.44
C GLU A 335 9.80 -2.36 -18.46
N CYS A 336 10.80 -2.30 -17.60
CA CYS A 336 11.60 -1.09 -17.45
C CYS A 336 13.01 -1.37 -16.90
N ILE A 337 13.91 -0.41 -17.15
CA ILE A 337 15.18 -0.24 -16.46
C ILE A 337 15.03 0.90 -15.49
N ALA A 338 15.49 0.71 -14.26
CA ALA A 338 15.45 1.70 -13.22
C ALA A 338 16.84 1.90 -12.60
N ILE A 339 17.24 3.16 -12.51
CA ILE A 339 18.60 3.61 -12.21
C ILE A 339 18.54 4.48 -10.96
N LEU A 340 19.39 4.18 -9.98
CA LEU A 340 19.56 4.93 -8.75
C LEU A 340 20.95 5.52 -8.72
N ILE A 341 21.04 6.84 -8.51
CA ILE A 341 22.31 7.57 -8.49
C ILE A 341 22.34 8.49 -7.28
N ASP A 342 23.37 8.35 -6.45
CA ASP A 342 23.71 9.31 -5.41
C ASP A 342 25.10 9.89 -5.71
N PRO A 343 25.17 11.15 -6.22
CA PRO A 343 26.41 11.79 -6.58
C PRO A 343 27.14 12.40 -5.37
N ASN A 344 26.54 12.42 -4.18
CA ASN A 344 27.12 13.03 -2.98
C ASN A 344 26.93 12.13 -1.76
N LEU A 345 28.00 11.36 -1.50
CA LEU A 345 28.14 10.40 -0.40
C LEU A 345 27.95 11.00 1.02
N GLN A 346 27.82 12.33 1.15
CA GLN A 346 27.60 13.04 2.41
C GLN A 346 26.13 13.39 2.66
N THR A 347 25.24 13.12 1.70
CA THR A 347 23.81 13.44 1.78
C THR A 347 22.96 12.18 1.68
N ASP A 348 21.73 12.23 2.20
CA ASP A 348 20.74 11.17 2.02
C ASP A 348 19.88 11.37 0.75
N ILE A 349 20.38 12.16 -0.21
CA ILE A 349 19.68 12.53 -1.44
C ILE A 349 20.17 11.65 -2.57
N TYR A 350 19.25 10.96 -3.23
CA TYR A 350 19.54 10.20 -4.44
C TYR A 350 18.49 10.46 -5.50
N TYR A 351 18.85 10.16 -6.74
CA TYR A 351 18.02 10.34 -7.91
C TYR A 351 17.55 8.99 -8.42
N HIS A 352 16.28 8.93 -8.82
CA HIS A 352 15.67 7.74 -9.38
C HIS A 352 15.19 8.02 -10.80
N PHE A 353 15.59 7.17 -11.72
CA PHE A 353 15.22 7.23 -13.13
C PHE A 353 14.59 5.91 -13.54
N VAL A 354 13.47 5.95 -14.27
CA VAL A 354 12.82 4.73 -14.80
C VAL A 354 12.52 4.93 -16.28
N ILE A 355 12.98 3.99 -17.10
CA ILE A 355 12.89 4.03 -18.56
C ILE A 355 12.27 2.73 -19.07
N ASN A 356 11.23 2.82 -19.89
CA ASN A 356 10.64 1.65 -20.56
C ASN A 356 11.17 1.48 -22.01
N PRO A 357 10.88 0.36 -22.69
CA PRO A 357 11.40 0.07 -24.03
C PRO A 357 11.10 1.11 -25.11
N ILE A 358 10.02 1.88 -24.97
CA ILE A 358 9.65 2.93 -25.92
C ILE A 358 10.27 4.30 -25.59
N GLY A 359 11.09 4.36 -24.53
CA GLY A 359 11.78 5.57 -24.09
C GLY A 359 10.92 6.51 -23.25
N ALA A 360 9.76 6.07 -22.75
CA ALA A 360 9.06 6.85 -21.74
C ALA A 360 9.96 6.94 -20.49
N PHE A 361 10.03 8.13 -19.90
CA PHE A 361 10.99 8.46 -18.86
C PHE A 361 10.30 9.08 -17.64
N PHE A 362 10.68 8.59 -16.46
CA PHE A 362 10.27 9.11 -15.15
C PHE A 362 11.54 9.47 -14.39
N ASP A 363 11.56 10.66 -13.81
CA ASP A 363 12.65 11.10 -12.97
C ASP A 363 12.17 11.70 -11.63
N GLN A 364 13.01 11.57 -10.60
CA GLN A 364 12.70 12.11 -9.28
C GLN A 364 13.96 12.32 -8.44
N ASN A 365 13.96 13.38 -7.65
CA ASN A 365 14.87 13.56 -6.52
C ASN A 365 14.21 13.01 -5.24
N VAL A 366 14.89 12.12 -4.52
CA VAL A 366 14.39 11.51 -3.29
C VAL A 366 15.23 11.98 -2.10
N ASN A 367 14.56 12.53 -1.08
CA ASN A 367 15.17 13.14 0.11
C ASN A 367 14.78 12.46 1.44
N VAL A 368 14.10 11.31 1.39
CA VAL A 368 13.77 10.49 2.57
C VAL A 368 14.06 9.01 2.26
N PRO A 369 15.12 8.43 2.81
CA PRO A 369 15.30 6.98 2.82
C PRO A 369 14.32 6.35 3.82
N GLY A 370 13.54 5.34 3.41
CA GLY A 370 12.55 4.72 4.29
C GLY A 370 11.84 3.52 3.68
N ALA A 371 11.12 2.78 4.55
CA ALA A 371 10.43 1.52 4.29
C ALA A 371 9.67 1.43 2.94
N PRO A 372 9.45 0.21 2.39
CA PRO A 372 8.75 -0.01 1.12
C PRO A 372 7.52 0.87 0.94
N ASN A 373 7.60 1.82 0.01
CA ASN A 373 6.45 2.63 -0.34
C ASN A 373 5.65 1.89 -1.41
N PHE A 374 4.56 1.25 -0.98
CA PHE A 374 3.64 0.51 -1.85
C PHE A 374 3.00 1.34 -2.98
N GLN A 375 3.17 2.67 -3.00
CA GLN A 375 2.82 3.49 -4.17
C GLN A 375 3.62 3.10 -5.43
N PHE A 376 4.82 2.53 -5.27
CA PHE A 376 5.67 2.03 -6.35
C PHE A 376 5.53 0.52 -6.55
N ALA A 377 4.69 -0.16 -5.76
CA ALA A 377 4.38 -1.57 -5.98
C ALA A 377 3.59 -1.75 -7.28
N PRO A 378 3.72 -2.87 -7.98
CA PRO A 378 2.86 -3.16 -9.12
C PRO A 378 1.36 -3.18 -8.76
N HIS A 379 0.48 -2.76 -9.67
CA HIS A 379 -0.94 -2.55 -9.37
C HIS A 379 -1.67 -3.78 -8.78
N ASP A 380 -1.36 -4.99 -9.21
CA ASP A 380 -1.90 -6.25 -8.69
C ASP A 380 -1.42 -6.57 -7.25
N VAL A 381 -0.19 -6.18 -6.90
CA VAL A 381 0.32 -6.24 -5.52
C VAL A 381 -0.38 -5.21 -4.63
N GLN A 382 -0.68 -4.02 -5.17
CA GLN A 382 -1.50 -3.04 -4.47
C GLN A 382 -2.94 -3.54 -4.24
N LEU A 383 -3.48 -4.37 -5.14
CA LEU A 383 -4.85 -4.91 -5.06
C LEU A 383 -5.04 -6.06 -4.06
N THR A 384 -3.98 -6.81 -3.73
CA THR A 384 -4.00 -7.89 -2.72
C THR A 384 -3.83 -7.37 -1.29
N LEU A 385 -3.30 -6.16 -1.13
CA LEU A 385 -3.27 -5.43 0.13
C LEU A 385 -4.61 -4.70 0.32
N ASP A 386 -5.06 -4.64 1.57
CA ASP A 386 -6.35 -4.08 2.00
C ASP A 386 -6.73 -2.80 1.20
N ARG A 387 -7.96 -2.72 0.66
CA ARG A 387 -8.44 -1.64 -0.24
C ARG A 387 -8.29 -0.22 0.32
N LYS A 388 -7.88 -0.09 1.59
CA LYS A 388 -7.62 1.15 2.33
C LYS A 388 -6.43 1.98 1.85
N THR A 389 -5.49 1.46 1.07
CA THR A 389 -4.31 2.21 0.57
C THR A 389 -4.47 2.77 -0.85
N LEU A 390 -5.45 2.32 -1.64
CA LEU A 390 -5.56 2.54 -3.09
C LEU A 390 -6.23 3.88 -3.52
N GLN A 391 -5.97 4.98 -2.81
CA GLN A 391 -6.53 6.29 -3.20
C GLN A 391 -5.61 7.49 -2.96
N THR A 392 -4.31 7.30 -2.99
CA THR A 392 -3.38 8.40 -3.27
C THR A 392 -3.26 8.53 -4.78
N ALA A 393 -3.77 9.62 -5.33
CA ALA A 393 -3.39 10.03 -6.68
C ALA A 393 -1.86 10.12 -6.69
N PHE A 394 -1.22 9.37 -7.57
CA PHE A 394 0.20 9.52 -7.81
C PHE A 394 0.47 10.98 -8.20
N ASP A 395 1.28 11.67 -7.39
CA ASP A 395 1.74 13.04 -7.62
C ASP A 395 3.25 12.94 -7.86
N ALA A 396 3.63 12.87 -9.13
CA ALA A 396 5.04 12.88 -9.52
C ALA A 396 5.72 14.16 -8.98
N ASP A 397 7.05 14.12 -8.79
CA ASP A 397 7.80 15.34 -8.52
C ASP A 397 7.91 16.21 -9.78
N SER A 398 6.80 16.82 -10.18
CA SER A 398 6.71 17.71 -11.34
C SER A 398 7.56 18.99 -11.21
N LYS A 399 8.28 19.18 -10.10
CA LYS A 399 9.09 20.37 -9.82
C LYS A 399 10.56 20.19 -10.13
N TRP A 400 11.05 18.95 -10.23
CA TRP A 400 12.42 18.63 -10.58
C TRP A 400 12.44 17.86 -11.90
N ASN A 401 13.48 18.08 -12.71
CA ASN A 401 13.71 17.35 -13.95
C ASN A 401 15.23 17.25 -14.14
N SER A 402 15.69 16.14 -14.71
CA SER A 402 17.09 15.82 -14.92
C SER A 402 17.68 16.38 -16.21
N ASP A 403 16.85 16.87 -17.14
CA ASP A 403 17.24 17.25 -18.50
C ASP A 403 17.99 16.12 -19.25
N ALA A 404 17.83 14.87 -18.82
CA ALA A 404 18.47 13.71 -19.41
C ALA A 404 17.99 13.50 -20.85
N LYS A 405 18.93 13.16 -21.74
CA LYS A 405 18.59 12.71 -23.10
C LYS A 405 18.51 11.19 -23.08
N VAL A 406 17.38 10.65 -23.49
CA VAL A 406 17.13 9.21 -23.53
C VAL A 406 16.70 8.83 -24.94
N ALA A 407 17.30 7.78 -25.48
CA ALA A 407 16.86 7.13 -26.70
C ALA A 407 16.87 5.61 -26.51
N THR A 408 15.96 4.92 -27.19
CA THR A 408 15.85 3.46 -27.12
C THR A 408 15.80 2.86 -28.52
N GLN A 409 16.07 1.56 -28.62
CA GLN A 409 15.82 0.77 -29.82
C GLN A 409 15.19 -0.57 -29.45
N ILE A 410 14.15 -1.01 -30.17
CA ILE A 410 13.51 -2.32 -29.93
C ILE A 410 13.75 -3.23 -31.15
N ASN A 411 14.63 -4.22 -30.97
CA ASN A 411 14.97 -5.24 -31.97
C ASN A 411 14.20 -6.54 -31.70
N THR A 412 14.47 -7.59 -32.48
CA THR A 412 13.79 -8.88 -32.32
C THR A 412 14.23 -9.67 -31.08
N SER A 413 15.51 -9.57 -30.70
CA SER A 413 16.16 -10.36 -29.62
C SER A 413 16.49 -9.54 -28.36
N PHE A 414 16.49 -8.22 -28.44
CA PHE A 414 16.75 -7.32 -27.31
C PHE A 414 16.12 -5.95 -27.55
N TRP A 415 16.08 -5.14 -26.51
CA TRP A 415 15.90 -3.70 -26.64
C TRP A 415 17.05 -2.97 -25.93
N SER A 416 17.41 -1.80 -26.41
CA SER A 416 18.53 -1.01 -25.90
C SER A 416 18.11 0.37 -25.42
N ILE A 417 18.91 0.95 -24.54
CA ILE A 417 18.78 2.30 -24.02
C ILE A 417 20.13 3.00 -24.13
N GLU A 418 20.12 4.26 -24.54
CA GLU A 418 21.20 5.20 -24.35
C GLU A 418 20.71 6.40 -23.54
N VAL A 419 21.45 6.74 -22.49
CA VAL A 419 21.18 7.89 -21.62
C VAL A 419 22.40 8.79 -21.60
N ALA A 420 22.22 10.08 -21.85
CA ALA A 420 23.18 11.12 -21.47
C ALA A 420 22.59 11.95 -20.33
N LEU A 421 23.23 11.86 -19.17
CA LEU A 421 22.78 12.47 -17.93
C LEU A 421 23.69 13.65 -17.55
N PRO A 422 23.20 14.90 -17.56
CA PRO A 422 24.02 16.08 -17.26
C PRO A 422 24.56 16.05 -15.83
N ARG A 423 25.88 16.16 -15.68
CA ARG A 423 26.54 16.10 -14.36
C ARG A 423 26.25 17.33 -13.49
N GLU A 424 26.16 18.51 -14.10
CA GLU A 424 25.92 19.78 -13.40
C GLU A 424 24.62 19.76 -12.56
N ILE A 425 23.58 19.09 -13.06
CA ILE A 425 22.27 19.01 -12.39
C ILE A 425 22.33 18.12 -11.15
N LEU A 426 23.17 17.08 -11.18
CA LEU A 426 23.36 16.11 -10.11
C LEU A 426 24.33 16.61 -9.02
N GLU A 427 25.36 17.37 -9.40
CA GLU A 427 26.49 17.77 -8.55
C GLU A 427 26.31 19.13 -7.81
N LYS A 428 25.09 19.68 -7.70
CA LYS A 428 24.90 21.04 -7.15
C LYS A 428 25.60 21.24 -5.78
N PRO A 429 26.52 22.21 -5.64
CA PRO A 429 27.28 22.39 -4.42
C PRO A 429 26.43 22.99 -3.30
N SER A 430 26.52 22.42 -2.08
CA SER A 430 26.10 23.12 -0.87
C SER A 430 26.97 24.39 -0.74
N LYS A 431 26.35 25.54 -0.46
CA LYS A 431 27.03 26.85 -0.40
C LYS A 431 27.97 27.03 0.80
N SER A 432 28.38 25.97 1.51
CA SER A 432 29.12 26.08 2.79
C SER A 432 30.58 25.64 2.78
N ASP A 433 31.07 24.87 1.80
CA ASP A 433 32.34 24.16 1.99
C ASP A 433 33.42 24.56 0.99
N PHE A 434 33.92 25.79 1.13
CA PHE A 434 35.23 26.19 0.64
C PHE A 434 36.21 26.23 1.81
N GLU A 435 36.73 25.07 2.22
CA GLU A 435 38.06 24.87 2.79
C GLU A 435 38.26 23.38 3.14
N ASN A 436 39.28 22.75 2.54
CA ASN A 436 39.69 21.33 2.64
C ASN A 436 38.80 20.28 1.95
N LYS A 437 39.04 20.07 0.64
CA LYS A 437 38.44 18.97 -0.14
C LYS A 437 39.21 17.64 0.07
N PRO A 438 38.61 16.57 0.62
CA PRO A 438 39.20 15.24 0.70
C PRO A 438 39.04 14.45 -0.61
N ALA A 439 39.77 13.34 -0.75
CA ALA A 439 39.95 12.53 -1.98
C ALA A 439 38.69 11.82 -2.57
N PHE A 440 37.47 12.17 -2.13
CA PHE A 440 36.22 11.50 -2.51
C PHE A 440 35.44 12.19 -3.65
N GLU A 441 35.96 13.26 -4.26
CA GLU A 441 35.22 14.11 -5.22
C GLU A 441 34.83 13.44 -6.56
N ASN A 442 35.34 12.25 -6.86
CA ASN A 442 35.11 11.55 -8.13
C ASN A 442 34.28 10.26 -7.99
N ARG A 443 33.50 10.11 -6.91
CA ARG A 443 32.75 8.87 -6.67
C ARG A 443 31.28 9.07 -6.43
N TRP A 444 30.48 8.27 -7.12
CA TRP A 444 29.01 8.24 -6.98
C TRP A 444 28.57 6.86 -6.52
N PHE A 445 27.54 6.80 -5.68
CA PHE A 445 26.81 5.56 -5.50
C PHE A 445 25.85 5.33 -6.66
N PHE A 446 25.78 4.09 -7.13
CA PHE A 446 25.01 3.71 -8.31
C PHE A 446 24.41 2.33 -8.13
N ASN A 447 23.15 2.15 -8.54
CA ASN A 447 22.60 0.84 -8.79
C ASN A 447 21.64 0.90 -9.98
N ILE A 448 21.47 -0.23 -10.66
CA ILE A 448 20.61 -0.37 -11.82
C ILE A 448 19.89 -1.71 -11.75
N HIS A 449 18.61 -1.71 -12.10
CA HIS A 449 17.81 -2.91 -12.11
C HIS A 449 16.84 -2.95 -13.28
N ARG A 450 16.50 -4.16 -13.72
CA ARG A 450 15.49 -4.44 -14.72
C ARG A 450 14.31 -5.13 -14.09
N LYS A 451 13.11 -4.70 -14.48
CA LYS A 451 11.88 -5.43 -14.25
C LYS A 451 11.38 -5.95 -15.59
N ALA A 452 11.47 -7.26 -15.81
CA ALA A 452 11.00 -7.95 -17.00
C ALA A 452 9.67 -8.66 -16.75
N TYR A 453 8.84 -8.78 -17.79
CA TYR A 453 7.58 -9.53 -17.72
C TYR A 453 7.72 -10.89 -18.36
N SER A 454 7.34 -11.95 -17.65
CA SER A 454 7.22 -13.30 -18.20
C SER A 454 5.74 -13.68 -18.30
N SER A 455 5.26 -13.84 -19.53
CA SER A 455 3.91 -14.36 -19.78
C SER A 455 3.95 -15.88 -19.91
N THR A 456 3.41 -16.62 -18.95
CA THR A 456 3.06 -18.03 -19.13
C THR A 456 1.54 -18.13 -19.29
N GLY A 457 1.05 -18.39 -20.50
CA GLY A 457 -0.39 -18.55 -20.74
C GLY A 457 -0.70 -19.23 -22.08
N ASN A 458 -1.53 -20.28 -22.02
CA ASN A 458 -2.17 -20.91 -23.19
C ASN A 458 -3.15 -19.93 -23.84
N THR A 459 -3.28 -19.97 -25.17
CA THR A 459 -4.12 -19.08 -25.99
C THR A 459 -5.65 -19.15 -25.75
N GLU A 460 -6.11 -19.90 -24.74
CA GLU A 460 -7.53 -20.03 -24.38
C GLU A 460 -7.96 -19.20 -23.16
N ASP A 461 -7.02 -18.75 -22.32
CA ASP A 461 -7.31 -17.89 -21.17
C ASP A 461 -6.96 -16.42 -21.50
N LEU A 462 -7.98 -15.56 -21.62
CA LEU A 462 -7.83 -14.12 -21.92
C LEU A 462 -7.34 -13.28 -20.72
N VAL A 463 -6.95 -13.92 -19.61
CA VAL A 463 -6.34 -13.26 -18.45
C VAL A 463 -4.96 -13.87 -18.22
N PRO A 464 -3.89 -13.31 -18.80
CA PRO A 464 -2.54 -13.79 -18.54
C PRO A 464 -2.22 -13.58 -17.05
N THR A 465 -1.79 -14.64 -16.36
CA THR A 465 -1.12 -14.51 -15.07
C THR A 465 0.25 -13.88 -15.33
N THR A 466 0.38 -12.59 -15.07
CA THR A 466 1.64 -11.85 -15.23
C THR A 466 2.63 -12.29 -14.15
N GLN A 467 3.69 -12.98 -14.53
CA GLN A 467 4.87 -13.16 -13.68
C GLN A 467 5.87 -12.04 -13.99
N ARG A 468 6.55 -11.54 -12.96
CA ARG A 468 7.57 -10.48 -13.08
C ARG A 468 8.90 -11.02 -12.60
N GLU A 469 9.93 -10.77 -13.39
CA GLU A 469 11.31 -11.04 -13.04
C GLU A 469 12.00 -9.71 -12.70
N TYR A 470 12.72 -9.69 -11.58
CA TYR A 470 13.48 -8.52 -11.14
C TYR A 470 14.95 -8.90 -11.08
N SER A 471 15.79 -8.16 -11.80
CA SER A 471 17.23 -8.39 -11.83
C SER A 471 18.02 -7.11 -11.60
N TYR A 472 19.12 -7.20 -10.88
CA TYR A 472 19.88 -6.06 -10.36
C TYR A 472 21.37 -6.24 -10.67
N TRP A 473 22.10 -5.12 -10.85
CA TRP A 473 23.56 -5.15 -10.78
C TRP A 473 24.04 -5.53 -9.36
N LEU A 474 23.45 -4.90 -8.35
CA LEU A 474 23.61 -5.31 -6.95
C LEU A 474 22.23 -5.63 -6.34
N PRO A 475 21.94 -6.92 -6.04
CA PRO A 475 20.62 -7.35 -5.57
C PRO A 475 20.27 -6.78 -4.20
N THR A 476 18.97 -6.63 -3.94
CA THR A 476 18.46 -6.11 -2.66
C THR A 476 18.37 -7.18 -1.58
N TYR A 477 18.44 -8.47 -1.96
CA TYR A 477 18.20 -9.63 -1.08
C TYR A 477 16.82 -9.62 -0.41
N ASP A 478 15.87 -8.85 -0.96
CA ASP A 478 14.50 -8.74 -0.48
C ASP A 478 13.56 -9.56 -1.38
N SER A 479 13.11 -10.70 -0.87
CA SER A 479 12.15 -11.57 -1.57
C SER A 479 10.69 -11.17 -1.34
N GLU A 480 10.39 -10.31 -0.35
CA GLU A 480 9.04 -9.82 -0.07
C GLU A 480 8.69 -8.60 -0.94
N HIS A 481 9.65 -7.69 -1.14
CA HIS A 481 9.48 -6.45 -1.93
C HIS A 481 10.55 -6.30 -3.03
N PRO A 482 10.68 -7.26 -3.97
CA PRO A 482 11.72 -7.24 -5.01
C PRO A 482 11.60 -6.06 -6.00
N TRP A 483 10.49 -5.31 -5.95
CA TRP A 483 10.21 -4.09 -6.71
C TRP A 483 10.66 -2.79 -6.02
N TRP A 484 11.19 -2.85 -4.79
CA TRP A 484 11.55 -1.69 -3.99
C TRP A 484 13.08 -1.52 -3.87
N PRO A 485 13.74 -0.78 -4.79
CA PRO A 485 15.20 -0.57 -4.73
C PRO A 485 15.64 0.53 -3.74
N HIS A 486 14.68 1.22 -3.11
CA HIS A 486 14.85 2.51 -2.43
C HIS A 486 15.28 2.39 -0.96
N ALA A 487 16.30 1.57 -0.67
CA ALA A 487 16.91 1.46 0.65
C ALA A 487 18.41 1.88 0.67
N PRO A 488 18.77 3.10 0.21
CA PRO A 488 20.16 3.47 -0.06
C PRO A 488 21.08 3.54 1.18
N HIS A 489 20.55 3.77 2.38
CA HIS A 489 21.35 4.02 3.60
C HIS A 489 21.10 3.07 4.78
N GLN A 490 20.30 2.00 4.61
CA GLN A 490 20.06 1.02 5.69
C GLN A 490 20.44 -0.41 5.29
N TYR A 491 21.74 -0.61 5.09
CA TYR A 491 22.42 -1.81 5.56
C TYR A 491 23.53 -1.35 6.51
N MET A 492 23.37 -1.55 7.82
CA MET A 492 24.52 -1.49 8.74
C MET A 492 25.31 -2.79 8.61
N GLY A 493 26.30 -2.79 7.73
CA GLY A 493 27.34 -3.81 7.68
C GLY A 493 28.26 -3.67 8.89
N ILE A 494 28.02 -4.45 9.95
CA ILE A 494 28.75 -4.41 11.22
C ILE A 494 30.15 -5.07 11.14
N LEU A 495 30.78 -5.11 9.96
CA LEU A 495 32.07 -5.80 9.72
C LEU A 495 33.23 -4.90 9.30
N SER A 496 32.99 -3.60 9.19
CA SER A 496 34.07 -2.63 9.22
C SER A 496 33.53 -1.40 9.92
N GLU A 497 34.36 -0.63 10.62
CA GLU A 497 33.97 0.68 11.17
C GLU A 497 33.67 1.71 10.05
N ARG A 498 33.19 1.28 8.88
CA ARG A 498 32.84 2.08 7.70
C ARG A 498 31.59 1.50 7.02
N SER A 499 30.66 2.39 6.69
CA SER A 499 29.39 2.13 6.00
C SER A 499 29.62 1.49 4.63
N ALA A 500 28.89 0.42 4.29
CA ALA A 500 28.83 -0.13 2.92
C ALA A 500 27.42 0.13 2.34
N PRO A 501 27.27 0.54 1.07
CA PRO A 501 25.99 1.02 0.54
C PRO A 501 25.17 -0.13 -0.08
N ALA A 502 23.83 0.02 -0.12
CA ALA A 502 22.94 -0.82 -0.96
C ALA A 502 23.08 -0.53 -2.47
N MET A 503 24.04 0.32 -2.80
CA MET A 503 24.43 0.76 -4.13
C MET A 503 25.93 0.54 -4.29
N GLY A 504 26.38 0.28 -5.51
CA GLY A 504 27.79 0.12 -5.83
C GLY A 504 28.48 1.48 -5.87
N VAL A 505 29.80 1.48 -5.86
CA VAL A 505 30.59 2.72 -5.95
C VAL A 505 31.13 2.83 -7.36
N LEU A 506 30.83 3.92 -8.07
CA LEU A 506 31.48 4.29 -9.32
C LEU A 506 32.66 5.20 -9.05
N ASP A 507 33.79 4.97 -9.70
CA ASP A 507 34.98 5.82 -9.61
C ASP A 507 35.32 6.43 -10.97
N PHE A 508 35.15 7.75 -11.12
CA PHE A 508 35.36 8.44 -12.39
C PHE A 508 36.85 8.66 -12.66
N VAL A 509 37.40 7.86 -13.57
CA VAL A 509 38.84 7.83 -13.88
C VAL A 509 39.13 8.47 -15.25
N LYS A 510 40.20 9.29 -15.32
CA LYS A 510 40.65 9.97 -16.55
C LYS A 510 41.34 9.05 -17.56
N ALA A 511 41.76 7.87 -17.12
CA ALA A 511 42.35 6.85 -17.97
C ALA A 511 41.70 5.51 -17.61
N PRO A 512 41.43 4.64 -18.58
CA PRO A 512 40.80 3.37 -18.32
C PRO A 512 41.62 2.58 -17.29
N PRO A 513 40.95 1.97 -16.31
CA PRO A 513 41.53 1.24 -15.18
C PRO A 513 42.13 -0.07 -15.70
N THR A 514 43.28 -0.02 -16.36
CA THR A 514 43.78 -1.16 -17.13
C THR A 514 42.76 -1.55 -18.21
N SER A 515 43.02 -1.20 -19.47
CA SER A 515 42.66 -2.16 -20.51
C SER A 515 43.10 -3.52 -19.99
N SER A 516 42.25 -4.55 -20.00
CA SER A 516 42.76 -5.91 -19.77
C SER A 516 44.09 -6.01 -20.53
N GLU A 517 45.17 -6.45 -19.88
CA GLU A 517 46.52 -6.43 -20.48
C GLU A 517 46.57 -7.16 -21.85
N THR A 518 45.49 -7.84 -22.22
CA THR A 518 45.11 -8.25 -23.57
C THR A 518 45.08 -7.12 -24.62
N PHE A 519 44.37 -5.99 -24.46
CA PHE A 519 44.16 -5.05 -25.61
C PHE A 519 45.32 -4.10 -25.93
N ALA A 520 46.17 -3.76 -24.95
CA ALA A 520 47.32 -2.89 -25.19
C ALA A 520 48.51 -3.63 -25.86
N SER A 521 48.51 -4.97 -25.80
CA SER A 521 49.47 -5.86 -26.44
C SER A 521 48.93 -6.51 -27.73
N GLU A 522 47.65 -6.31 -28.05
CA GLU A 522 47.03 -6.81 -29.29
C GLU A 522 47.62 -6.16 -30.54
N GLU A 523 47.86 -6.99 -31.56
CA GLU A 523 48.23 -6.50 -32.89
C GLU A 523 47.13 -5.57 -33.43
N LYS A 524 47.54 -4.36 -33.80
CA LYS A 524 46.69 -3.37 -34.45
C LYS A 524 46.79 -3.55 -35.95
N PHE A 525 45.66 -3.52 -36.63
CA PHE A 525 45.56 -3.66 -38.08
C PHE A 525 45.00 -2.38 -38.69
N ARG A 526 45.54 -1.96 -39.84
CA ARG A 526 44.95 -0.91 -40.66
C ARG A 526 44.01 -1.54 -41.68
N ILE A 527 42.75 -1.10 -41.69
CA ILE A 527 41.74 -1.57 -42.65
C ILE A 527 42.01 -0.89 -43.99
N THR A 528 42.21 -1.68 -45.04
CA THR A 528 42.45 -1.15 -46.41
C THR A 528 41.19 -1.19 -47.27
N ALA A 529 40.33 -2.18 -47.04
CA ALA A 529 39.06 -2.35 -47.72
C ALA A 529 38.09 -3.16 -46.84
N ILE A 530 36.80 -2.95 -47.04
CA ILE A 530 35.72 -3.73 -46.43
C ILE A 530 34.87 -4.28 -47.58
N GLU A 531 34.97 -5.58 -47.83
CA GLU A 531 34.22 -6.29 -48.86
C GLU A 531 33.06 -7.05 -48.22
N ILE A 532 31.85 -6.87 -48.73
CA ILE A 532 30.65 -7.53 -48.23
C ILE A 532 30.12 -8.49 -49.31
N GLU A 533 29.95 -9.75 -48.94
CA GLU A 533 29.48 -10.82 -49.81
C GLU A 533 28.25 -11.52 -49.20
N GLY A 534 27.35 -12.02 -50.05
CA GLY A 534 26.18 -12.78 -49.63
C GLY A 534 24.91 -11.95 -49.38
N ASN A 535 25.02 -10.62 -49.46
CA ASN A 535 23.87 -9.73 -49.51
C ASN A 535 23.16 -9.83 -50.88
N THR A 536 21.82 -9.88 -50.88
CA THR A 536 20.99 -10.12 -52.08
C THR A 536 19.95 -9.03 -52.29
N SER A 537 19.37 -8.52 -51.20
CA SER A 537 18.27 -7.57 -51.17
C SER A 537 18.72 -6.21 -50.66
N ILE A 538 19.67 -6.17 -49.74
CA ILE A 538 20.23 -4.93 -49.17
C ILE A 538 21.50 -4.57 -49.96
N PRO A 539 21.59 -3.36 -50.55
CA PRO A 539 22.79 -2.94 -51.29
C PRO A 539 24.03 -2.89 -50.39
N THR A 540 25.18 -3.33 -50.91
CA THR A 540 26.46 -3.35 -50.18
C THR A 540 26.81 -1.98 -49.58
N ALA A 541 26.54 -0.89 -50.32
CA ALA A 541 26.79 0.46 -49.84
C ALA A 541 25.95 0.84 -48.59
N ILE A 542 24.73 0.29 -48.45
CA ILE A 542 23.88 0.53 -47.28
C ILE A 542 24.45 -0.20 -46.06
N ILE A 543 24.89 -1.44 -46.23
CA ILE A 543 25.51 -2.21 -45.14
C ILE A 543 26.84 -1.54 -44.73
N GLN A 544 27.67 -1.14 -45.69
CA GLN A 544 28.94 -0.44 -45.42
C GLN A 544 28.75 0.89 -44.68
N HIS A 545 27.68 1.64 -44.99
CA HIS A 545 27.38 2.89 -44.28
C HIS A 545 26.91 2.67 -42.84
N HIS A 546 26.33 1.50 -42.56
CA HIS A 546 25.86 1.13 -41.23
C HIS A 546 26.99 0.58 -40.33
N LEU A 547 28.14 0.20 -40.90
CA LEU A 547 29.27 -0.27 -40.10
C LEU A 547 29.93 0.90 -39.36
N PRO A 548 30.30 0.71 -38.07
CA PRO A 548 30.94 1.74 -37.25
C PRO A 548 32.44 1.88 -37.58
N ILE A 549 32.89 1.27 -38.68
CA ILE A 549 34.26 1.24 -39.17
C ILE A 549 34.29 1.61 -40.65
N GLN A 550 35.35 2.27 -41.06
CA GLN A 550 35.59 2.70 -42.44
C GLN A 550 36.99 2.25 -42.89
N PRO A 551 37.25 2.18 -44.22
CA PRO A 551 38.61 2.05 -44.71
C PRO A 551 39.50 3.14 -44.11
N GLU A 552 40.76 2.79 -43.81
CA GLU A 552 41.77 3.58 -43.10
C GLU A 552 41.70 3.55 -41.56
N ASP A 553 40.63 2.99 -40.98
CA ASP A 553 40.56 2.85 -39.52
C ASP A 553 41.58 1.83 -38.98
N ILE A 554 42.08 2.11 -37.76
CA ILE A 554 42.99 1.23 -37.02
C ILE A 554 42.16 0.44 -36.01
N ILE A 555 42.17 -0.88 -36.14
CA ILE A 555 41.32 -1.80 -35.36
C ILE A 555 42.13 -2.91 -34.70
N THR A 556 41.65 -3.47 -33.59
CA THR A 556 42.22 -4.65 -32.94
C THR A 556 41.45 -5.92 -33.27
N GLY A 557 42.04 -7.09 -33.01
CA GLY A 557 41.36 -8.38 -33.20
C GLY A 557 40.05 -8.48 -32.40
N SER A 558 40.04 -7.94 -31.20
CA SER A 558 38.85 -7.96 -30.34
C SER A 558 37.75 -7.00 -30.78
N GLN A 559 38.11 -5.83 -31.31
CA GLN A 559 37.15 -4.93 -31.98
C GLN A 559 36.48 -5.60 -33.18
N LEU A 560 37.20 -6.44 -33.92
CA LEU A 560 36.66 -7.24 -35.02
C LEU A 560 35.73 -8.37 -34.52
N SER A 561 36.07 -9.02 -33.40
CA SER A 561 35.22 -10.03 -32.77
C SER A 561 33.91 -9.44 -32.24
N TRP A 562 33.95 -8.24 -31.65
CA TRP A 562 32.75 -7.52 -31.24
C TRP A 562 31.90 -7.11 -32.45
N LEU A 563 32.52 -6.55 -33.49
CA LEU A 563 31.81 -6.13 -34.70
C LEU A 563 31.01 -7.28 -35.31
N ILE A 564 31.60 -8.47 -35.38
CA ILE A 564 30.92 -9.64 -35.95
C ILE A 564 29.81 -10.19 -35.04
N ALA A 565 29.93 -10.04 -33.72
CA ALA A 565 28.87 -10.39 -32.77
C ALA A 565 27.66 -9.46 -32.95
N GLU A 566 27.88 -8.14 -32.97
CA GLU A 566 26.80 -7.17 -33.17
C GLU A 566 26.14 -7.27 -34.56
N LEU A 567 26.91 -7.60 -35.60
CA LEU A 567 26.33 -7.88 -36.93
C LEU A 567 25.44 -9.13 -36.93
N ARG A 568 25.72 -10.14 -36.09
CA ARG A 568 24.85 -11.32 -35.94
C ARG A 568 23.57 -11.01 -35.17
N ASP A 569 23.63 -10.06 -34.25
CA ASP A 569 22.49 -9.61 -33.46
C ASP A 569 21.57 -8.64 -34.22
N HIS A 570 22.02 -8.12 -35.37
CA HIS A 570 21.26 -7.18 -36.19
C HIS A 570 20.13 -7.88 -36.99
N ASP A 571 18.91 -7.33 -36.93
CA ASP A 571 17.70 -7.92 -37.55
C ASP A 571 17.81 -8.19 -39.08
N TRP A 572 18.78 -7.58 -39.76
CA TRP A 572 19.01 -7.76 -41.20
C TRP A 572 19.67 -9.10 -41.57
N PHE A 573 20.32 -9.79 -40.63
CA PHE A 573 21.15 -10.94 -40.93
C PHE A 573 20.73 -12.16 -40.10
N GLN A 574 20.76 -13.34 -40.72
CA GLN A 574 20.62 -14.63 -40.03
C GLN A 574 21.96 -15.18 -39.54
N ASP A 575 23.03 -14.90 -40.29
CA ASP A 575 24.41 -15.24 -39.94
C ASP A 575 25.35 -14.21 -40.55
N ALA A 576 26.44 -13.91 -39.86
CA ALA A 576 27.52 -13.07 -40.34
C ALA A 576 28.87 -13.70 -39.97
N ARG A 577 29.79 -13.72 -40.94
CA ARG A 577 31.15 -14.26 -40.78
C ARG A 577 32.18 -13.26 -41.28
N LEU A 578 33.30 -13.17 -40.59
CA LEU A 578 34.41 -12.29 -40.94
C LEU A 578 35.63 -13.13 -41.29
N GLU A 579 36.22 -12.86 -42.45
CA GLU A 579 37.53 -13.37 -42.87
C GLU A 579 38.48 -12.19 -43.09
N THR A 580 39.71 -12.28 -42.58
CA THR A 580 40.75 -11.26 -42.80
C THR A 580 41.72 -11.73 -43.88
N ARG A 581 42.03 -10.87 -44.86
CA ARG A 581 43.03 -11.14 -45.89
C ARG A 581 44.16 -10.12 -45.82
N GLN A 582 45.40 -10.58 -45.89
CA GLN A 582 46.56 -9.70 -45.83
C GLN A 582 46.68 -8.89 -47.14
N ALA A 583 46.64 -7.56 -47.04
CA ALA A 583 46.74 -6.67 -48.19
C ALA A 583 48.22 -6.42 -48.54
N HIS A 584 48.59 -6.54 -49.81
CA HIS A 584 49.96 -6.23 -50.26
C HIS A 584 50.19 -4.70 -50.24
N LEU A 585 51.08 -4.24 -49.37
CA LEU A 585 51.55 -2.86 -49.34
C LEU A 585 52.26 -2.51 -50.66
N ALA A 586 51.93 -1.38 -51.26
CA ALA A 586 52.68 -0.83 -52.38
C ALA A 586 54.13 -0.51 -51.93
N PRO A 587 55.16 -0.74 -52.76
CA PRO A 587 56.56 -0.53 -52.35
C PRO A 587 56.81 0.96 -52.09
N GLY A 588 56.97 1.34 -50.81
CA GLY A 588 57.41 2.69 -50.42
C GLY A 588 56.65 3.38 -49.29
N GLU A 589 55.53 2.85 -48.81
CA GLU A 589 54.83 3.42 -47.64
C GLU A 589 55.32 2.79 -46.32
N PRO A 590 55.81 3.60 -45.35
CA PRO A 590 56.08 3.11 -44.00
C PRO A 590 54.75 2.90 -43.27
N GLY A 591 54.17 1.71 -43.40
CA GLY A 591 53.03 1.29 -42.59
C GLY A 591 53.50 0.89 -41.19
N PHE A 592 53.15 1.68 -40.16
CA PHE A 592 53.41 1.33 -38.75
C PHE A 592 52.61 0.10 -38.27
N PHE A 593 51.58 -0.32 -39.01
CA PHE A 593 50.69 -1.44 -38.70
C PHE A 593 50.45 -2.35 -39.92
N PRO A 594 50.30 -3.68 -39.76
CA PRO A 594 49.95 -4.60 -40.85
C PRO A 594 48.60 -4.23 -41.50
N ALA A 595 48.59 -4.21 -42.83
CA ALA A 595 47.43 -3.87 -43.65
C ALA A 595 46.55 -5.09 -43.94
N VAL A 596 45.25 -4.98 -43.65
CA VAL A 596 44.27 -6.07 -43.78
C VAL A 596 43.06 -5.60 -44.57
N SER A 597 42.53 -6.47 -45.43
CA SER A 597 41.21 -6.35 -46.04
C SER A 597 40.22 -7.22 -45.27
N LEU A 598 39.06 -6.64 -44.91
CA LEU A 598 37.99 -7.33 -44.19
C LEU A 598 36.98 -7.89 -45.19
N HIS A 599 36.80 -9.20 -45.23
CA HIS A 599 35.76 -9.86 -46.03
C HIS A 599 34.64 -10.32 -45.10
N ILE A 600 33.51 -9.61 -45.12
CA ILE A 600 32.33 -9.91 -44.32
C ILE A 600 31.34 -10.68 -45.20
N ARG A 601 31.16 -11.97 -44.90
CA ARG A 601 30.13 -12.79 -45.54
C ARG A 601 28.88 -12.79 -44.69
N VAL A 602 27.80 -12.25 -45.22
CA VAL A 602 26.49 -12.19 -44.55
C VAL A 602 25.49 -13.15 -45.21
N THR A 603 24.58 -13.69 -44.40
CA THR A 603 23.35 -14.34 -44.87
C THR A 603 22.20 -13.44 -44.45
N GLU A 604 21.55 -12.78 -45.41
CA GLU A 604 20.43 -11.89 -45.13
C GLU A 604 19.22 -12.64 -44.57
N ALA A 605 18.57 -12.05 -43.58
CA ALA A 605 17.21 -12.42 -43.21
C ALA A 605 16.23 -12.04 -44.33
N PRO A 606 15.00 -12.59 -44.35
CA PRO A 606 13.95 -12.09 -45.23
C PRO A 606 13.68 -10.61 -44.93
N VAL A 607 14.12 -9.72 -45.83
CA VAL A 607 14.01 -8.26 -45.67
C VAL A 607 13.23 -7.66 -46.83
N GLY A 608 12.37 -6.70 -46.53
CA GLY A 608 11.65 -5.89 -47.51
C GLY A 608 12.02 -4.41 -47.41
N LEU A 609 12.03 -3.71 -48.55
CA LEU A 609 12.23 -2.26 -48.59
C LEU A 609 10.88 -1.54 -48.40
N ALA A 610 10.74 -0.81 -47.30
CA ALA A 610 9.60 0.06 -47.04
C ALA A 610 9.99 1.53 -47.24
N ARG A 611 9.61 2.14 -48.36
CA ARG A 611 9.80 3.58 -48.63
C ARG A 611 8.85 4.47 -47.83
N LEU A 612 7.73 3.90 -47.38
CA LEU A 612 6.72 4.59 -46.58
C LEU A 612 6.16 3.63 -45.53
N VAL A 613 5.87 4.15 -44.33
CA VAL A 613 5.10 3.43 -43.31
C VAL A 613 3.75 4.10 -43.11
N ARG A 614 2.68 3.32 -43.16
CA ARG A 614 1.29 3.77 -42.95
C ARG A 614 0.65 3.03 -41.79
N ILE A 615 -0.16 3.75 -41.03
CA ILE A 615 -0.98 3.17 -39.96
C ILE A 615 -2.42 3.61 -40.22
N ASP A 616 -3.33 2.65 -40.28
CA ASP A 616 -4.77 2.87 -40.43
C ASP A 616 -5.55 2.22 -39.28
N GLY A 617 -6.72 2.76 -38.99
CA GLY A 617 -7.65 2.26 -37.98
C GLY A 617 -7.35 2.67 -36.53
N ASN A 618 -6.24 3.37 -36.28
CA ASN A 618 -5.91 3.96 -34.98
C ASN A 618 -6.76 5.22 -34.69
N ARG A 619 -7.86 5.04 -33.95
CA ARG A 619 -8.76 6.14 -33.56
C ARG A 619 -8.45 6.68 -32.17
N SER A 620 -7.90 5.85 -31.30
CA SER A 620 -7.65 6.17 -29.90
C SER A 620 -6.28 6.78 -29.67
N PHE A 621 -5.28 6.43 -30.48
CA PHE A 621 -3.92 6.94 -30.38
C PHE A 621 -3.50 7.57 -31.72
N PRO A 622 -3.01 8.82 -31.73
CA PRO A 622 -2.51 9.48 -32.94
C PRO A 622 -1.39 8.70 -33.64
N THR A 623 -1.39 8.70 -34.98
CA THR A 623 -0.45 7.94 -35.81
C THR A 623 1.01 8.24 -35.50
N HIS A 624 1.36 9.52 -35.32
CA HIS A 624 2.74 9.93 -35.08
C HIS A 624 3.30 9.34 -33.78
N PHE A 625 2.49 9.23 -32.71
CA PHE A 625 2.92 8.62 -31.46
C PHE A 625 3.18 7.12 -31.61
N ILE A 626 2.31 6.38 -32.31
CA ILE A 626 2.54 4.95 -32.57
C ILE A 626 3.82 4.76 -33.40
N GLN A 627 4.07 5.63 -34.38
CA GLN A 627 5.30 5.59 -35.18
C GLN A 627 6.55 5.87 -34.34
N GLU A 628 6.47 6.82 -33.42
CA GLU A 628 7.56 7.19 -32.52
C GLU A 628 7.84 6.09 -31.50
N TRP A 629 6.84 5.68 -30.71
CA TRP A 629 6.96 4.68 -29.65
C TRP A 629 7.47 3.33 -30.14
N PHE A 630 7.02 2.88 -31.32
CA PHE A 630 7.43 1.59 -31.89
C PHE A 630 8.50 1.72 -32.99
N GLN A 631 9.05 2.92 -33.19
CA GLN A 631 10.17 3.20 -34.11
C GLN A 631 9.89 2.76 -35.55
N LEU A 632 8.68 3.05 -36.03
CA LEU A 632 8.21 2.64 -37.34
C LEU A 632 8.69 3.64 -38.42
N ARG A 633 9.90 3.43 -38.94
CA ARG A 633 10.54 4.31 -39.93
C ARG A 633 10.69 3.63 -41.30
N PRO A 634 10.65 4.38 -42.41
CA PRO A 634 11.01 3.86 -43.73
C PRO A 634 12.44 3.31 -43.77
N GLY A 635 12.66 2.21 -44.46
CA GLY A 635 13.96 1.55 -44.59
C GLY A 635 13.86 0.09 -44.98
N TYR A 636 14.98 -0.62 -44.86
CA TYR A 636 15.02 -2.08 -44.97
C TYR A 636 14.53 -2.69 -43.65
N VAL A 637 13.41 -3.41 -43.71
CA VAL A 637 12.75 -3.99 -42.53
C VAL A 637 12.71 -5.51 -42.67
N ALA A 638 13.24 -6.22 -41.69
CA ALA A 638 13.14 -7.67 -41.62
C ALA A 638 11.68 -8.11 -41.40
N VAL A 639 11.26 -9.19 -42.04
CA VAL A 639 9.89 -9.72 -41.91
C VAL A 639 9.56 -10.04 -40.45
N GLU A 640 10.50 -10.64 -39.71
CA GLU A 640 10.28 -10.93 -38.29
C GLU A 640 10.23 -9.66 -37.45
N ALA A 641 11.05 -8.65 -37.75
CA ALA A 641 10.97 -7.35 -37.08
C ALA A 641 9.59 -6.69 -37.28
N ALA A 642 9.05 -6.69 -38.51
CA ALA A 642 7.71 -6.17 -38.78
C ALA A 642 6.61 -6.95 -38.02
N ARG A 643 6.73 -8.28 -37.95
CA ARG A 643 5.83 -9.15 -37.17
C ARG A 643 5.92 -8.85 -35.67
N ARG A 644 7.13 -8.67 -35.14
CA ARG A 644 7.39 -8.27 -33.74
C ARG A 644 6.73 -6.92 -33.44
N LYS A 645 6.91 -5.91 -34.30
CA LYS A 645 6.27 -4.60 -34.14
C LYS A 645 4.74 -4.70 -34.18
N GLN A 646 4.17 -5.54 -35.06
CA GLN A 646 2.72 -5.82 -35.06
C GLN A 646 2.24 -6.35 -33.70
N GLN A 647 2.95 -7.33 -33.15
CA GLN A 647 2.59 -7.91 -31.86
C GLN A 647 2.74 -6.91 -30.71
N LEU A 648 3.82 -6.11 -30.69
CA LEU A 648 4.03 -5.05 -29.70
C LEU A 648 2.91 -4.01 -29.70
N ILE A 649 2.46 -3.57 -30.89
CA ILE A 649 1.34 -2.62 -31.00
C ILE A 649 0.04 -3.28 -30.49
N ALA A 650 -0.21 -4.54 -30.84
CA ALA A 650 -1.40 -5.26 -30.37
C ALA A 650 -1.40 -5.41 -28.84
N ASP A 651 -0.26 -5.79 -28.27
CA ASP A 651 -0.06 -5.95 -26.84
C ASP A 651 -0.24 -4.61 -26.10
N PHE A 652 0.35 -3.53 -26.62
CA PHE A 652 0.14 -2.18 -26.09
C PHE A 652 -1.33 -1.80 -26.00
N TYR A 653 -2.11 -2.03 -27.07
CA TYR A 653 -3.54 -1.77 -27.03
C TYR A 653 -4.26 -2.61 -25.97
N SER A 654 -3.92 -3.90 -25.86
CA SER A 654 -4.43 -4.79 -24.81
C SER A 654 -4.13 -4.25 -23.41
N ASN A 655 -2.86 -3.88 -23.15
CA ASN A 655 -2.39 -3.32 -21.88
C ASN A 655 -3.07 -1.98 -21.54
N ARG A 656 -3.48 -1.21 -22.56
CA ARG A 656 -4.28 0.03 -22.42
C ARG A 656 -5.78 -0.25 -22.22
N GLY A 657 -6.18 -1.51 -22.11
CA GLY A 657 -7.55 -1.95 -21.84
C GLY A 657 -8.42 -2.12 -23.08
N TYR A 658 -7.82 -2.26 -24.27
CA TYR A 658 -8.50 -2.61 -25.52
C TYR A 658 -8.40 -4.12 -25.77
N GLU A 659 -9.14 -4.90 -24.97
CA GLU A 659 -9.07 -6.37 -24.91
C GLU A 659 -9.37 -7.10 -26.25
N PHE A 660 -9.96 -6.40 -27.23
CA PHE A 660 -10.27 -6.94 -28.56
C PHE A 660 -9.45 -6.33 -29.69
N ALA A 661 -8.42 -5.54 -29.37
CA ALA A 661 -7.61 -4.93 -30.38
C ALA A 661 -6.83 -6.00 -31.16
N THR A 662 -6.89 -5.94 -32.49
CA THR A 662 -6.09 -6.79 -33.37
C THR A 662 -5.32 -5.91 -34.34
N VAL A 663 -4.06 -6.25 -34.57
CA VAL A 663 -3.17 -5.52 -35.48
C VAL A 663 -2.69 -6.48 -36.55
N THR A 664 -2.73 -6.05 -37.80
CA THR A 664 -2.17 -6.78 -38.94
C THR A 664 -1.19 -5.90 -39.69
N HIS A 665 -0.12 -6.47 -40.24
CA HIS A 665 0.80 -5.75 -41.11
C HIS A 665 0.83 -6.35 -42.51
N GLN A 666 1.07 -5.52 -43.52
CA GLN A 666 1.32 -5.95 -44.90
C GLN A 666 2.36 -5.03 -45.56
N LEU A 667 3.28 -5.60 -46.34
CA LEU A 667 4.21 -4.85 -47.18
C LEU A 667 3.74 -4.94 -48.63
N THR A 668 3.24 -3.82 -49.18
CA THR A 668 2.71 -3.76 -50.55
C THR A 668 3.20 -2.50 -51.27
N ASN A 669 3.71 -2.64 -52.50
CA ASN A 669 4.25 -1.51 -53.30
C ASN A 669 5.27 -0.64 -52.53
N ASP A 670 6.25 -1.27 -51.88
CA ASP A 670 7.24 -0.61 -51.01
C ASP A 670 6.63 0.22 -49.86
N ALA A 671 5.36 -0.02 -49.48
CA ALA A 671 4.73 0.61 -48.31
C ALA A 671 4.40 -0.45 -47.25
N LEU A 672 4.93 -0.27 -46.03
CA LEU A 672 4.60 -1.09 -44.88
C LEU A 672 3.36 -0.51 -44.19
N GLU A 673 2.24 -1.21 -44.25
CA GLU A 673 0.97 -0.77 -43.72
C GLU A 673 0.58 -1.61 -42.49
N PHE A 674 0.36 -0.94 -41.37
CA PHE A 674 -0.24 -1.52 -40.17
C PHE A 674 -1.72 -1.14 -40.12
N THR A 675 -2.60 -2.14 -40.06
CA THR A 675 -4.04 -1.95 -39.85
C THR A 675 -4.40 -2.34 -38.43
N ILE A 676 -4.89 -1.37 -37.66
CA ILE A 676 -5.28 -1.54 -36.26
C ILE A 676 -6.80 -1.57 -36.19
N ASN A 677 -7.36 -2.69 -35.74
CA ASN A 677 -8.75 -2.78 -35.34
C ASN A 677 -8.82 -2.73 -33.83
N GLU A 678 -9.15 -1.57 -33.25
CA GLU A 678 -9.22 -1.34 -31.79
C GLU A 678 -10.34 -2.13 -31.08
N GLY A 679 -11.15 -2.90 -31.83
CA GLY A 679 -12.22 -3.75 -31.31
C GLY A 679 -13.54 -3.00 -31.11
N THR A 680 -14.65 -3.64 -31.48
CA THR A 680 -16.01 -3.15 -31.24
C THR A 680 -16.78 -4.10 -30.33
N LEU A 681 -17.53 -3.55 -29.36
CA LEU A 681 -18.47 -4.35 -28.57
C LEU A 681 -19.76 -4.54 -29.35
N HIS A 682 -20.13 -5.79 -29.58
CA HIS A 682 -21.27 -6.16 -30.42
C HIS A 682 -22.54 -6.42 -29.60
N GLU A 683 -22.43 -6.75 -28.31
CA GLU A 683 -23.56 -7.11 -27.47
C GLU A 683 -23.24 -6.89 -25.98
N ILE A 684 -24.24 -6.45 -25.21
CA ILE A 684 -24.24 -6.50 -23.73
C ILE A 684 -25.33 -7.48 -23.30
N ARG A 685 -24.93 -8.48 -22.50
CA ARG A 685 -25.81 -9.47 -21.86
C ARG A 685 -25.82 -9.24 -20.37
N PHE A 686 -27.00 -9.38 -19.79
CA PHE A 686 -27.18 -9.40 -18.34
C PHE A 686 -27.51 -10.81 -17.92
N THR A 687 -26.95 -11.24 -16.79
CA THR A 687 -27.27 -12.51 -16.14
C THR A 687 -27.69 -12.25 -14.70
N GLY A 688 -28.61 -13.07 -14.18
CA GLY A 688 -29.19 -12.87 -12.84
C GLY A 688 -30.39 -11.91 -12.82
N ASN A 689 -30.75 -11.29 -13.95
CA ASN A 689 -31.98 -10.53 -14.11
C ASN A 689 -33.18 -11.47 -14.39
N THR A 690 -34.07 -11.63 -13.43
CA THR A 690 -35.26 -12.49 -13.54
C THR A 690 -36.56 -11.68 -13.59
N ARG A 691 -36.57 -10.47 -13.03
CA ARG A 691 -37.73 -9.59 -12.91
C ARG A 691 -37.53 -8.28 -13.67
N ILE A 692 -36.29 -7.80 -13.77
CA ILE A 692 -35.97 -6.55 -14.48
C ILE A 692 -35.74 -6.86 -15.95
N SER A 693 -36.40 -6.11 -16.82
CA SER A 693 -36.25 -6.28 -18.25
C SER A 693 -34.87 -5.82 -18.73
N ARG A 694 -34.35 -6.45 -19.79
CA ARG A 694 -33.09 -6.03 -20.43
C ARG A 694 -33.13 -4.56 -20.86
N ALA A 695 -34.28 -4.08 -21.34
CA ALA A 695 -34.45 -2.70 -21.79
C ALA A 695 -34.27 -1.68 -20.64
N GLU A 696 -34.76 -1.99 -19.45
CA GLU A 696 -34.57 -1.14 -18.27
C GLU A 696 -33.10 -1.10 -17.83
N LEU A 697 -32.40 -2.24 -17.86
CA LEU A 697 -30.97 -2.31 -17.52
C LEU A 697 -30.10 -1.52 -18.50
N LEU A 698 -30.43 -1.56 -19.80
CA LEU A 698 -29.76 -0.74 -20.81
C LEU A 698 -30.05 0.76 -20.65
N SER A 699 -31.28 1.13 -20.26
CA SER A 699 -31.61 2.52 -19.99
C SER A 699 -30.85 3.08 -18.79
N ALA A 700 -30.54 2.24 -17.78
CA ALA A 700 -29.75 2.61 -16.62
C ALA A 700 -28.26 2.85 -16.94
N LEU A 701 -27.77 2.29 -18.05
CA LEU A 701 -26.41 2.48 -18.56
C LEU A 701 -26.22 3.77 -19.37
N ASN A 702 -27.29 4.55 -19.59
CA ASN A 702 -27.27 5.83 -20.32
C ASN A 702 -26.51 5.79 -21.66
N LEU A 703 -26.54 4.65 -22.36
CA LEU A 703 -25.91 4.47 -23.65
C LEU A 703 -26.81 5.07 -24.75
N LYS A 704 -26.28 6.02 -25.52
CA LYS A 704 -26.93 6.47 -26.75
C LYS A 704 -26.70 5.40 -27.83
N THR A 705 -27.76 4.77 -28.30
CA THR A 705 -27.75 3.99 -29.54
C THR A 705 -27.92 4.96 -30.71
N GLU A 706 -27.00 4.99 -31.67
CA GLU A 706 -27.22 5.72 -32.92
C GLU A 706 -28.33 5.02 -33.73
N ASP A 707 -29.20 5.85 -34.30
CA ASP A 707 -30.42 5.48 -34.99
C ASP A 707 -30.08 4.79 -36.32
N ILE A 708 -30.05 3.46 -36.34
CA ILE A 708 -30.01 2.70 -37.60
C ILE A 708 -31.46 2.56 -38.05
N GLY A 709 -31.85 3.41 -39.00
CA GLY A 709 -33.16 3.39 -39.62
C GLY A 709 -33.38 2.13 -40.44
N GLU A 710 -33.73 1.01 -39.79
CA GLU A 710 -34.44 -0.12 -40.38
C GLU A 710 -35.05 -0.99 -39.26
N LYS A 711 -36.27 -1.48 -39.50
CA LYS A 711 -37.14 -2.15 -38.53
C LYS A 711 -36.39 -3.16 -37.65
N GLN A 712 -36.22 -2.85 -36.37
CA GLN A 712 -35.71 -3.75 -35.34
C GLN A 712 -36.63 -4.98 -35.21
N SER A 713 -36.09 -6.16 -35.49
CA SER A 713 -36.68 -7.45 -35.08
C SER A 713 -36.02 -7.88 -33.77
N ALA A 714 -36.71 -8.67 -32.94
CA ALA A 714 -36.23 -9.15 -31.64
C ALA A 714 -34.97 -10.04 -31.68
N GLN A 715 -34.32 -10.16 -32.84
CA GLN A 715 -33.11 -10.96 -33.09
C GLN A 715 -31.95 -10.15 -33.68
N THR A 716 -32.06 -8.82 -33.82
CA THR A 716 -30.97 -7.99 -34.35
C THR A 716 -30.05 -7.53 -33.19
N PRO A 717 -28.74 -7.80 -33.20
CA PRO A 717 -27.83 -7.37 -32.13
C PRO A 717 -27.68 -5.84 -32.11
N ASP A 718 -27.81 -5.23 -30.94
CA ASP A 718 -27.50 -3.81 -30.73
C ASP A 718 -25.97 -3.61 -30.86
N ILE A 719 -25.50 -3.18 -32.04
CA ILE A 719 -24.07 -2.95 -32.26
C ILE A 719 -23.66 -1.59 -31.66
N TYR A 720 -22.98 -1.61 -30.51
CA TYR A 720 -22.45 -0.41 -29.86
C TYR A 720 -21.07 -0.06 -30.48
N ARG A 721 -21.06 0.71 -31.58
CA ARG A 721 -19.83 1.14 -32.29
C ARG A 721 -19.04 2.24 -31.56
N HIS A 722 -18.71 2.02 -30.29
CA HIS A 722 -17.71 2.84 -29.61
C HIS A 722 -16.67 1.94 -28.97
N THR A 723 -15.40 2.28 -29.18
CA THR A 723 -14.26 1.71 -28.49
C THR A 723 -14.52 1.72 -26.98
N LEU A 724 -14.42 0.54 -26.38
CA LEU A 724 -14.71 0.34 -24.96
C LEU A 724 -13.41 -0.07 -24.30
N ALA A 725 -12.56 0.92 -24.05
CA ALA A 725 -11.50 0.78 -23.07
C ALA A 725 -12.11 0.37 -21.72
N ARG A 726 -11.42 -0.49 -20.98
CA ARG A 726 -11.81 -0.98 -19.65
C ARG A 726 -12.29 0.11 -18.68
N SER A 727 -11.75 1.32 -18.78
CA SER A 727 -12.17 2.50 -18.01
C SER A 727 -13.63 2.93 -18.27
N LYS A 728 -14.10 2.83 -19.51
CA LYS A 728 -15.48 3.15 -19.89
C LYS A 728 -16.44 2.06 -19.43
N ILE A 729 -16.01 0.80 -19.49
CA ILE A 729 -16.72 -0.35 -18.92
C ILE A 729 -16.88 -0.18 -17.40
N ASN A 730 -15.82 0.16 -16.69
CA ASN A 730 -15.86 0.40 -15.25
C ASN A 730 -16.80 1.55 -14.89
N ARG A 731 -16.82 2.62 -15.69
CA ARG A 731 -17.79 3.72 -15.51
C ARG A 731 -19.23 3.25 -15.69
N MET A 732 -19.50 2.47 -16.73
CA MET A 732 -20.81 1.86 -16.97
C MET A 732 -21.27 0.96 -15.81
N VAL A 733 -20.37 0.12 -15.30
CA VAL A 733 -20.64 -0.73 -14.12
C VAL A 733 -20.85 0.12 -12.86
N LYS A 734 -20.12 1.22 -12.71
CA LYS A 734 -20.30 2.18 -11.61
C LYS A 734 -21.66 2.89 -11.68
N GLU A 735 -22.05 3.40 -12.85
CA GLU A 735 -23.36 4.02 -13.08
C GLU A 735 -24.51 3.03 -12.83
N LEU A 736 -24.31 1.76 -13.19
CA LEU A 736 -25.19 0.69 -12.74
C LEU A 736 -25.19 0.61 -11.20
N ARG A 737 -24.05 0.37 -10.55
CA ARG A 737 -23.98 0.23 -9.07
C ARG A 737 -24.63 1.40 -8.31
N GLU A 738 -24.51 2.62 -8.81
CA GLU A 738 -25.11 3.82 -8.23
C GLU A 738 -26.65 3.86 -8.39
N ASN A 739 -27.20 3.18 -9.41
CA ASN A 739 -28.64 2.95 -9.60
C ASN A 739 -29.22 1.85 -8.69
N SER A 740 -29.05 2.04 -7.37
CA SER A 740 -29.46 1.14 -6.28
C SER A 740 -30.97 0.87 -6.16
N GLU A 741 -31.82 1.58 -6.90
CA GLU A 741 -33.28 1.37 -6.86
C GLU A 741 -33.69 0.00 -7.44
N HIS A 742 -32.88 -0.57 -8.35
CA HIS A 742 -33.27 -1.74 -9.13
C HIS A 742 -32.55 -3.03 -8.72
N PHE A 743 -31.29 -2.98 -8.29
CA PHE A 743 -30.49 -4.17 -7.94
C PHE A 743 -29.68 -3.97 -6.66
N LYS A 744 -29.38 -5.09 -6.00
CA LYS A 744 -28.66 -5.18 -4.73
C LYS A 744 -27.15 -5.03 -4.93
N SER A 745 -26.60 -5.61 -5.99
CA SER A 745 -25.20 -5.44 -6.38
C SER A 745 -24.96 -5.90 -7.82
N VAL A 746 -23.87 -5.41 -8.43
CA VAL A 746 -23.26 -6.01 -9.63
C VAL A 746 -22.14 -6.93 -9.14
N ARG A 747 -22.32 -8.25 -9.31
CA ARG A 747 -21.40 -9.26 -8.77
C ARG A 747 -20.09 -9.28 -9.53
N ASP A 748 -20.17 -9.38 -10.85
CA ASP A 748 -19.01 -9.50 -11.72
C ASP A 748 -19.33 -9.01 -13.15
N TRP A 749 -18.30 -8.78 -13.95
CA TRP A 749 -18.42 -8.55 -15.39
C TRP A 749 -17.25 -9.18 -16.14
N ARG A 750 -17.51 -9.71 -17.33
CA ARG A 750 -16.50 -10.27 -18.22
C ARG A 750 -16.79 -9.97 -19.68
N VAL A 751 -15.77 -10.08 -20.54
CA VAL A 751 -15.94 -9.96 -21.99
C VAL A 751 -15.44 -11.22 -22.68
N GLN A 752 -16.21 -11.72 -23.64
CA GLN A 752 -15.89 -12.96 -24.35
C GLN A 752 -16.31 -12.86 -25.82
N ARG A 753 -15.64 -13.64 -26.68
CA ARG A 753 -15.95 -13.70 -28.11
C ARG A 753 -16.78 -14.95 -28.41
N GLU A 754 -17.97 -14.77 -28.97
CA GLU A 754 -18.82 -15.88 -29.42
C GLU A 754 -19.30 -15.64 -30.86
N GLY A 755 -19.13 -16.63 -31.73
CA GLY A 755 -19.63 -16.56 -33.12
C GLY A 755 -19.13 -15.35 -33.91
N GLY A 756 -17.91 -14.87 -33.61
CA GLY A 756 -17.30 -13.69 -34.24
C GLY A 756 -17.70 -12.34 -33.64
N LYS A 757 -18.60 -12.31 -32.64
CA LYS A 757 -19.03 -11.10 -31.92
C LYS A 757 -18.34 -10.97 -30.56
N ASN A 758 -17.97 -9.75 -30.20
CA ASN A 758 -17.46 -9.45 -28.86
C ASN A 758 -18.64 -9.11 -27.94
N ILE A 759 -18.83 -9.87 -26.85
CA ILE A 759 -19.98 -9.78 -25.95
C ILE A 759 -19.52 -9.49 -24.53
N MET A 760 -20.11 -8.48 -23.90
CA MET A 760 -19.92 -8.15 -22.49
C MET A 760 -21.04 -8.80 -21.67
N ILE A 761 -20.68 -9.55 -20.64
CA ILE A 761 -21.62 -10.20 -19.72
C ILE A 761 -21.52 -9.50 -18.36
N ILE A 762 -22.64 -8.99 -17.87
CA ILE A 762 -22.77 -8.33 -16.57
C ILE A 762 -23.64 -9.20 -15.66
N GLU A 763 -23.08 -9.66 -14.54
CA GLU A 763 -23.78 -10.47 -13.56
C GLU A 763 -24.40 -9.57 -12.47
N ILE A 764 -25.72 -9.57 -12.35
CA ILE A 764 -26.46 -8.72 -11.40
C ILE A 764 -27.23 -9.53 -10.36
N GLU A 765 -27.38 -8.96 -9.16
CA GLU A 765 -28.24 -9.48 -8.09
C GLU A 765 -29.41 -8.52 -7.85
N GLU A 766 -30.66 -8.95 -8.08
CA GLU A 766 -31.86 -8.10 -7.94
C GLU A 766 -32.21 -7.77 -6.47
N GLN A 767 -32.85 -6.62 -6.23
CA GLN A 767 -33.41 -6.28 -4.90
C GLN A 767 -34.63 -7.17 -4.55
N PRO A 768 -34.82 -7.55 -3.26
CA PRO A 768 -35.99 -8.30 -2.83
C PRO A 768 -37.31 -7.52 -2.99
N PHE A 769 -38.39 -8.22 -3.34
CA PHE A 769 -39.72 -7.67 -3.68
C PHE A 769 -40.44 -6.97 -2.51
N ALA A 770 -40.18 -7.43 -1.30
CA ALA A 770 -40.68 -6.84 -0.06
C ALA A 770 -39.49 -6.62 0.88
N GLN A 771 -39.42 -5.45 1.48
CA GLN A 771 -38.43 -5.13 2.51
C GLN A 771 -39.14 -5.09 3.86
N PRO A 772 -39.16 -6.22 4.61
CA PRO A 772 -39.69 -6.23 5.97
C PRO A 772 -38.71 -5.49 6.90
N GLY A 773 -39.19 -4.43 7.53
CA GLY A 773 -38.53 -3.78 8.65
C GLY A 773 -39.23 -4.16 9.94
N GLY A 774 -38.49 -4.57 10.98
CA GLY A 774 -39.04 -4.90 12.29
C GLY A 774 -38.25 -4.21 13.39
N PHE A 775 -38.94 -3.76 14.44
CA PHE A 775 -38.31 -3.15 15.61
C PHE A 775 -39.02 -3.58 16.91
N PRO A 776 -38.26 -3.89 17.98
CA PRO A 776 -38.84 -4.14 19.29
C PRO A 776 -39.28 -2.84 19.94
N ILE A 777 -40.31 -2.91 20.79
CA ILE A 777 -40.75 -1.81 21.66
C ILE A 777 -40.48 -2.23 23.09
N LEU A 778 -39.53 -1.54 23.74
CA LEU A 778 -39.18 -1.73 25.15
C LEU A 778 -39.22 -0.37 25.83
N GLN A 779 -40.19 -0.16 26.72
CA GLN A 779 -40.35 1.11 27.44
C GLN A 779 -40.69 0.86 28.90
N PHE A 780 -40.48 1.88 29.73
CA PHE A 780 -40.88 1.86 31.12
C PHE A 780 -41.45 3.22 31.51
N ASN A 781 -42.63 3.25 32.10
CA ASN A 781 -43.16 4.45 32.72
C ASN A 781 -44.08 4.13 33.90
N ARG A 782 -44.45 5.15 34.68
CA ARG A 782 -45.27 4.98 35.89
C ARG A 782 -46.72 4.54 35.64
N VAL A 783 -47.22 4.64 34.40
CA VAL A 783 -48.57 4.20 34.02
C VAL A 783 -48.55 2.76 33.56
N HIS A 784 -47.63 2.36 32.69
CA HIS A 784 -47.57 1.01 32.13
C HIS A 784 -46.67 0.06 32.92
N GLY A 785 -45.78 0.58 33.77
CA GLY A 785 -44.62 -0.18 34.25
C GLY A 785 -43.75 -0.56 33.08
N LEU A 786 -43.29 -1.82 33.05
CA LEU A 786 -42.66 -2.38 31.86
C LEU A 786 -43.68 -2.46 30.72
N MET A 787 -43.30 -1.99 29.54
CA MET A 787 -44.08 -2.11 28.31
C MET A 787 -43.24 -2.85 27.27
N LEU A 788 -43.78 -3.95 26.75
CA LEU A 788 -43.16 -4.76 25.71
C LEU A 788 -44.05 -4.79 24.47
N GLY A 789 -43.44 -4.77 23.30
CA GLY A 789 -44.15 -4.86 22.04
C GLY A 789 -43.22 -5.04 20.85
N ALA A 790 -43.81 -5.04 19.67
CA ALA A 790 -43.09 -5.07 18.41
C ALA A 790 -43.85 -4.23 17.38
N GLY A 791 -43.10 -3.64 16.46
CA GLY A 791 -43.63 -2.97 15.29
C GLY A 791 -42.86 -3.35 14.05
N GLY A 792 -43.44 -3.03 12.91
CA GLY A 792 -42.81 -3.29 11.64
C GLY A 792 -43.44 -2.52 10.50
N THR A 793 -42.69 -2.50 9.40
CA THR A 793 -43.06 -1.89 8.14
C THR A 793 -42.88 -2.91 7.03
N LEU A 794 -43.82 -2.99 6.12
CA LEU A 794 -43.74 -3.77 4.91
C LEU A 794 -43.82 -2.81 3.73
N ALA A 795 -42.66 -2.52 3.13
CA ALA A 795 -42.60 -1.78 1.88
C ALA A 795 -42.82 -2.76 0.71
N THR A 796 -43.76 -2.45 -0.19
CA THR A 796 -44.04 -3.23 -1.41
C THR A 796 -44.01 -2.33 -2.64
N ARG A 797 -43.89 -2.93 -3.84
CA ARG A 797 -43.77 -2.22 -5.13
C ARG A 797 -44.89 -2.60 -6.12
N LEU A 798 -46.07 -2.97 -5.64
CA LEU A 798 -47.15 -3.51 -6.48
C LEU A 798 -47.70 -2.48 -7.48
N THR A 799 -47.78 -1.20 -7.11
CA THR A 799 -48.17 -0.10 -8.02
C THR A 799 -47.46 1.25 -7.74
N GLY A 800 -46.50 1.29 -6.81
CA GLY A 800 -45.80 2.51 -6.39
C GLY A 800 -44.85 2.24 -5.21
N LYS A 801 -44.49 3.29 -4.44
CA LYS A 801 -43.84 3.12 -3.14
C LYS A 801 -44.95 2.94 -2.09
N GLU A 802 -45.46 1.72 -1.93
CA GLU A 802 -46.45 1.39 -0.89
C GLU A 802 -45.76 0.97 0.41
N GLN A 803 -46.22 1.49 1.55
CA GLN A 803 -45.74 1.10 2.87
C GLN A 803 -46.92 0.79 3.78
N VAL A 804 -47.01 -0.47 4.22
CA VAL A 804 -47.91 -0.87 5.31
C VAL A 804 -47.10 -0.88 6.59
N PHE A 805 -47.66 -0.42 7.70
CA PHE A 805 -46.98 -0.46 8.98
C PHE A 805 -47.95 -0.81 10.09
N GLY A 806 -47.40 -1.36 11.17
CA GLY A 806 -48.17 -1.62 12.37
C GLY A 806 -47.29 -1.86 13.57
N SER A 807 -47.85 -1.63 14.76
CA SER A 807 -47.18 -1.90 16.02
C SER A 807 -48.20 -2.31 17.08
N ILE A 808 -47.78 -3.19 17.99
CA ILE A 808 -48.57 -3.60 19.15
C ILE A 808 -47.66 -3.66 20.37
N SER A 809 -48.14 -3.17 21.51
CA SER A 809 -47.43 -3.23 22.78
C SER A 809 -48.40 -3.36 23.96
N TYR A 810 -47.90 -3.93 25.05
CA TYR A 810 -48.67 -4.20 26.26
C TYR A 810 -47.95 -3.65 27.50
N GLY A 811 -48.65 -2.83 28.27
CA GLY A 811 -48.17 -2.28 29.54
C GLY A 811 -48.56 -3.15 30.72
N PHE A 812 -47.59 -3.85 31.33
CA PHE A 812 -47.82 -4.91 32.32
C PHE A 812 -48.47 -4.45 33.62
N SER A 813 -48.17 -3.24 34.11
CA SER A 813 -48.77 -2.69 35.33
C SER A 813 -50.17 -2.10 35.07
N SER A 814 -50.36 -1.41 33.93
CA SER A 814 -51.67 -0.86 33.56
C SER A 814 -52.68 -1.89 33.04
N LYS A 815 -52.19 -3.01 32.49
CA LYS A 815 -52.96 -3.96 31.66
C LYS A 815 -53.63 -3.33 30.43
N ILE A 816 -52.98 -2.34 29.80
CA ILE A 816 -53.47 -1.64 28.61
C ILE A 816 -52.69 -2.12 27.38
N TRP A 817 -53.43 -2.36 26.28
CA TRP A 817 -52.88 -2.59 24.95
C TRP A 817 -52.81 -1.29 24.17
N ASN A 818 -51.62 -0.99 23.64
CA ASN A 818 -51.41 0.05 22.64
C ASN A 818 -51.24 -0.63 21.29
N TYR A 819 -51.91 -0.12 20.27
CA TYR A 819 -51.80 -0.65 18.91
C TYR A 819 -51.92 0.46 17.88
N HIS A 820 -51.32 0.18 16.74
CA HIS A 820 -51.24 1.07 15.61
C HIS A 820 -51.24 0.26 14.31
N ALA A 821 -52.03 0.66 13.33
CA ALA A 821 -51.86 0.19 11.97
C ALA A 821 -52.21 1.29 10.96
N GLY A 822 -51.55 1.26 9.81
CA GLY A 822 -51.83 2.17 8.73
C GLY A 822 -51.13 1.80 7.42
N ILE A 823 -51.45 2.58 6.40
CA ILE A 823 -50.95 2.42 5.04
C ILE A 823 -50.60 3.79 4.48
N GLU A 824 -49.50 3.85 3.73
CA GLU A 824 -49.09 4.99 2.92
C GLU A 824 -48.83 4.52 1.48
N LYS A 825 -49.27 5.31 0.51
CA LYS A 825 -49.05 5.07 -0.91
C LYS A 825 -48.50 6.30 -1.59
N GLY A 826 -47.32 6.15 -2.21
CA GLY A 826 -46.69 7.17 -3.05
C GLY A 826 -47.07 7.06 -4.53
N PHE A 827 -47.28 8.22 -5.16
CA PHE A 827 -47.60 8.40 -6.57
C PHE A 827 -46.56 9.34 -7.21
N PHE A 828 -46.25 9.10 -8.48
CA PHE A 828 -45.31 9.87 -9.32
C PHE A 828 -43.83 9.82 -8.88
N LYS A 829 -42.89 9.70 -9.85
CA LYS A 829 -41.44 9.63 -9.56
C LYS A 829 -40.76 11.00 -9.44
N ARG A 830 -41.10 11.98 -10.30
CA ARG A 830 -40.45 13.30 -10.34
C ARG A 830 -40.95 14.29 -9.28
N GLN A 831 -42.22 14.20 -8.90
CA GLN A 831 -42.82 15.02 -7.85
C GLN A 831 -43.65 14.10 -6.96
N PRO A 832 -43.02 13.42 -5.99
CA PRO A 832 -43.71 12.41 -5.21
C PRO A 832 -44.85 13.03 -4.40
N LEU A 833 -46.02 12.42 -4.54
CA LEU A 833 -47.23 12.74 -3.78
C LEU A 833 -47.65 11.48 -3.03
N LYS A 834 -47.80 11.56 -1.71
CA LYS A 834 -48.13 10.42 -0.87
C LYS A 834 -49.45 10.65 -0.16
N PHE A 835 -50.24 9.59 -0.07
CA PHE A 835 -51.48 9.55 0.70
C PHE A 835 -51.37 8.47 1.75
N GLY A 836 -51.73 8.79 2.99
CA GLY A 836 -51.72 7.81 4.06
C GLY A 836 -52.91 7.95 5.00
N ALA A 837 -53.22 6.84 5.66
CA ALA A 837 -54.25 6.76 6.68
C ALA A 837 -53.84 5.75 7.76
N SER A 838 -54.23 6.02 9.00
CA SER A 838 -53.96 5.16 10.14
C SER A 838 -55.11 5.17 11.14
N PHE A 839 -55.14 4.13 11.97
CA PHE A 839 -55.95 4.07 13.17
C PHE A 839 -55.11 3.56 14.34
N TYR A 840 -55.40 4.06 15.53
CA TYR A 840 -54.56 3.78 16.68
C TYR A 840 -55.30 3.89 18.00
N LYS A 841 -54.71 3.23 19.00
CA LYS A 841 -54.95 3.44 20.43
C LYS A 841 -53.58 3.48 21.11
N LEU A 842 -53.20 4.63 21.63
CA LEU A 842 -51.85 4.92 22.12
C LEU A 842 -51.91 5.58 23.49
N THR A 843 -50.82 5.42 24.24
CA THR A 843 -50.52 6.25 25.40
C THR A 843 -49.53 7.32 24.99
N ASP A 844 -49.98 8.57 25.00
CA ASP A 844 -49.20 9.74 24.62
C ASP A 844 -48.86 10.60 25.85
N VAL A 845 -48.04 11.63 25.66
CA VAL A 845 -47.52 12.48 26.73
C VAL A 845 -47.95 13.93 26.54
N SER A 846 -48.29 14.58 27.64
CA SER A 846 -48.78 15.97 27.68
C SER A 846 -47.68 17.02 27.75
N SER A 847 -46.42 16.60 27.65
CA SER A 847 -45.25 17.42 28.00
C SER A 847 -44.22 17.46 26.88
N ASN A 848 -43.31 18.45 26.97
CA ASN A 848 -42.22 18.78 26.05
C ASN A 848 -41.85 17.70 24.99
N THR A 849 -42.16 18.01 23.73
CA THR A 849 -41.89 17.20 22.52
C THR A 849 -40.40 16.90 22.32
N TYR A 850 -39.51 17.63 22.98
CA TYR A 850 -38.06 17.53 22.84
C TYR A 850 -37.37 16.65 23.92
N LEU A 851 -38.13 15.91 24.75
CA LEU A 851 -37.54 14.89 25.62
C LEU A 851 -37.51 13.54 24.89
N ASN A 852 -36.32 12.95 24.74
CA ASN A 852 -36.15 11.62 24.15
C ASN A 852 -36.89 10.57 25.01
N GLN A 853 -37.63 9.66 24.35
CA GLN A 853 -38.40 8.61 25.03
C GLN A 853 -37.49 7.61 25.74
N GLY A 854 -36.25 7.41 25.24
CA GLY A 854 -35.21 6.62 25.91
C GLY A 854 -34.83 7.21 27.27
N ASP A 855 -34.53 8.52 27.32
CA ASP A 855 -34.21 9.24 28.56
C ASP A 855 -35.35 9.18 29.57
N ALA A 856 -36.58 9.42 29.12
CA ALA A 856 -37.76 9.35 29.97
C ALA A 856 -37.94 7.93 30.57
N THR A 857 -37.73 6.90 29.74
CA THR A 857 -37.81 5.49 30.13
C THR A 857 -36.73 5.13 31.15
N LEU A 858 -35.47 5.44 30.85
CA LEU A 858 -34.34 5.13 31.73
C LEU A 858 -34.40 5.89 33.04
N GLY A 859 -34.74 7.18 32.99
CA GLY A 859 -34.94 8.02 34.18
C GLY A 859 -36.05 7.48 35.08
N ALA A 860 -37.18 7.06 34.49
CA ALA A 860 -38.28 6.46 35.24
C ALA A 860 -37.90 5.07 35.80
N ALA A 861 -37.28 4.20 35.02
CA ALA A 861 -36.94 2.84 35.43
C ALA A 861 -35.83 2.81 36.47
N TYR A 862 -34.77 3.61 36.30
CA TYR A 862 -33.57 3.52 37.13
C TYR A 862 -33.66 4.42 38.36
N TYR A 863 -33.98 5.70 38.17
CA TYR A 863 -34.02 6.71 39.25
C TYR A 863 -35.44 6.95 39.81
N GLY A 864 -36.48 6.53 39.10
CA GLY A 864 -37.87 6.82 39.47
C GLY A 864 -38.28 8.24 39.15
N PHE A 865 -37.62 8.88 38.17
CA PHE A 865 -37.98 10.23 37.75
C PHE A 865 -39.31 10.24 37.01
N ALA A 866 -40.07 11.31 37.25
CA ALA A 866 -41.46 11.43 36.87
C ALA A 866 -41.67 12.59 35.87
N PHE A 867 -40.80 12.67 34.86
CA PHE A 867 -40.71 13.80 33.93
C PHE A 867 -42.03 14.07 33.18
N GLN A 868 -42.63 13.03 32.59
CA GLN A 868 -43.76 13.17 31.68
C GLN A 868 -45.09 12.82 32.36
N ASP A 869 -46.18 13.42 31.90
CA ASP A 869 -47.56 13.07 32.22
C ASP A 869 -48.24 12.40 31.03
N TYR A 870 -48.89 11.27 31.27
CA TYR A 870 -49.37 10.37 30.21
C TYR A 870 -50.89 10.42 30.08
N TYR A 871 -51.40 10.26 28.86
CA TYR A 871 -52.84 10.18 28.60
C TYR A 871 -53.14 9.21 27.46
N GLU A 872 -54.36 8.71 27.41
CA GLU A 872 -54.79 7.77 26.37
C GLU A 872 -55.37 8.55 25.20
N ARG A 873 -54.99 8.22 23.98
CA ARG A 873 -55.61 8.74 22.76
C ARG A 873 -55.94 7.62 21.79
N TRP A 874 -57.12 7.67 21.19
CA TRP A 874 -57.51 6.72 20.16
C TRP A 874 -58.37 7.38 19.10
N GLY A 875 -58.14 7.01 17.85
CA GLY A 875 -58.75 7.68 16.72
C GLY A 875 -58.16 7.25 15.39
N THR A 876 -58.38 8.12 14.40
CA THR A 876 -57.92 7.95 13.03
C THR A 876 -57.26 9.21 12.53
N GLN A 877 -56.28 9.06 11.65
CA GLN A 877 -55.56 10.16 11.03
C GLN A 877 -55.43 9.89 9.53
N GLY A 878 -55.54 10.94 8.73
CA GLY A 878 -55.30 10.89 7.29
C GLY A 878 -54.38 12.04 6.87
N TRP A 879 -53.44 11.78 5.96
CA TRP A 879 -52.49 12.78 5.52
C TRP A 879 -52.18 12.71 4.02
N ILE A 880 -51.76 13.86 3.50
CA ILE A 880 -51.21 14.06 2.17
C ILE A 880 -49.83 14.67 2.34
N ILE A 881 -48.80 14.07 1.73
CA ILE A 881 -47.43 14.60 1.72
C ILE A 881 -47.02 14.90 0.28
N TYR A 882 -46.62 16.13 0.01
CA TYR A 882 -46.03 16.58 -1.24
C TYR A 882 -44.55 16.92 -1.03
N THR A 883 -43.66 16.28 -1.78
CA THR A 883 -42.21 16.50 -1.70
C THR A 883 -41.70 17.15 -2.99
N PRO A 884 -41.71 18.50 -3.10
CA PRO A 884 -41.28 19.19 -4.32
C PRO A 884 -39.78 19.09 -4.59
N THR A 885 -38.97 18.88 -3.55
CA THR A 885 -37.50 18.75 -3.62
C THR A 885 -37.02 17.72 -2.60
N GLU A 886 -35.75 17.33 -2.64
CA GLU A 886 -35.15 16.41 -1.65
C GLU A 886 -34.97 17.01 -0.25
N TRP A 887 -35.14 18.33 -0.12
CA TRP A 887 -34.87 19.07 1.11
C TRP A 887 -36.13 19.70 1.70
N SER A 888 -37.30 19.54 1.08
CA SER A 888 -38.55 20.11 1.61
C SER A 888 -39.75 19.21 1.40
N PHE A 889 -40.70 19.29 2.33
CA PHE A 889 -42.00 18.65 2.20
C PHE A 889 -43.11 19.54 2.75
N LEU A 890 -44.30 19.35 2.19
CA LEU A 890 -45.55 19.88 2.68
C LEU A 890 -46.45 18.72 3.10
N ARG A 891 -46.99 18.76 4.32
CA ARG A 891 -47.91 17.76 4.85
C ARG A 891 -49.21 18.42 5.26
N LEU A 892 -50.31 17.97 4.67
CA LEU A 892 -51.66 18.30 5.10
C LEU A 892 -52.23 17.11 5.86
N GLU A 893 -52.80 17.34 7.03
CA GLU A 893 -53.20 16.28 7.95
C GLU A 893 -54.55 16.56 8.61
N PHE A 894 -55.36 15.52 8.71
CA PHE A 894 -56.66 15.53 9.37
C PHE A 894 -56.64 14.49 10.50
N THR A 895 -56.92 14.93 11.73
CA THR A 895 -56.98 14.03 12.89
C THR A 895 -58.35 14.08 13.54
N GLY A 896 -58.89 12.90 13.87
CA GLY A 896 -60.11 12.75 14.65
C GLY A 896 -59.91 11.73 15.75
N GLU A 897 -59.88 12.17 17.01
CA GLU A 897 -59.53 11.31 18.14
C GLU A 897 -60.20 11.71 19.45
N LYS A 898 -60.14 10.81 20.43
CA LYS A 898 -60.65 11.03 21.79
C LYS A 898 -59.53 10.91 22.81
N HIS A 899 -59.59 11.74 23.86
CA HIS A 899 -58.60 11.74 24.94
C HIS A 899 -59.17 11.21 26.26
N GLY A 900 -58.46 10.26 26.85
CA GLY A 900 -58.76 9.61 28.12
C GLY A 900 -57.70 9.87 29.19
N ASN A 901 -58.11 9.85 30.45
CA ASN A 901 -57.18 9.97 31.59
C ASN A 901 -56.50 8.64 31.87
N LEU A 902 -55.20 8.69 32.19
CA LEU A 902 -54.45 7.56 32.71
C LEU A 902 -54.02 7.83 34.16
N SER A 903 -53.94 6.78 34.96
CA SER A 903 -53.53 6.84 36.37
C SER A 903 -52.20 6.13 36.55
N LYS A 904 -51.41 6.58 37.55
CA LYS A 904 -50.21 5.85 37.98
C LYS A 904 -50.60 4.44 38.44
N SER A 905 -49.91 3.41 37.96
CA SER A 905 -50.15 2.01 38.30
C SER A 905 -48.98 1.33 39.01
N THR A 906 -47.80 1.95 39.01
CA THR A 906 -46.60 1.43 39.67
C THR A 906 -45.74 2.55 40.24
N ASP A 907 -45.05 2.23 41.35
CA ASP A 907 -44.02 3.06 41.99
C ASP A 907 -42.60 2.47 41.80
N TRP A 908 -42.49 1.38 41.03
CA TRP A 908 -41.24 0.68 40.84
C TRP A 908 -40.18 1.56 40.17
N SER A 909 -38.95 1.51 40.69
CA SER A 909 -37.72 2.03 40.09
C SER A 909 -36.53 1.29 40.69
N TYR A 910 -35.38 1.21 40.01
CA TYR A 910 -34.25 0.38 40.42
C TYR A 910 -33.56 0.89 41.69
N LEU A 911 -33.18 2.17 41.75
CA LEU A 911 -32.47 2.76 42.89
C LEU A 911 -33.44 3.18 44.01
N ASN A 912 -34.48 3.93 43.67
CA ASN A 912 -35.39 4.52 44.64
C ASN A 912 -36.65 3.66 44.87
N ARG A 913 -36.45 2.35 45.12
CA ARG A 913 -37.52 1.33 45.22
C ARG A 913 -38.60 1.64 46.26
N ASN A 914 -38.23 2.28 47.36
CA ASN A 914 -39.09 2.48 48.53
C ASN A 914 -39.67 3.90 48.62
N GLN A 915 -39.49 4.73 47.58
CA GLN A 915 -40.00 6.09 47.56
C GLN A 915 -41.30 6.17 46.75
N ILE A 916 -42.32 6.79 47.31
CA ILE A 916 -43.57 7.10 46.60
C ILE A 916 -43.26 8.07 45.46
N LYS A 917 -43.64 7.71 44.23
CA LYS A 917 -43.44 8.55 43.05
C LYS A 917 -44.63 9.46 42.82
N ARG A 918 -44.36 10.61 42.18
CA ARG A 918 -45.40 11.56 41.75
C ARG A 918 -46.49 10.84 40.95
N GLY A 919 -47.75 11.17 41.22
CA GLY A 919 -48.89 10.70 40.43
C GLY A 919 -48.87 11.20 38.99
N ASN A 920 -49.82 10.68 38.20
CA ASN A 920 -50.06 11.15 36.84
C ASN A 920 -51.11 12.27 36.83
N SER A 921 -50.81 13.39 36.18
CA SER A 921 -51.70 14.55 36.11
C SER A 921 -52.95 14.23 35.30
N ARG A 922 -54.08 14.83 35.69
CA ARG A 922 -55.35 14.72 34.94
C ARG A 922 -55.34 15.66 33.74
N ILE A 923 -55.79 15.14 32.61
CA ILE A 923 -56.04 15.88 31.38
C ILE A 923 -57.49 16.37 31.30
N ASP A 924 -57.73 17.30 30.39
CA ASP A 924 -59.08 17.77 30.05
C ASP A 924 -59.65 16.81 28.99
N ARG A 925 -60.60 15.97 29.37
CA ARG A 925 -61.19 14.95 28.47
C ARG A 925 -62.03 15.61 27.39
N GLY A 926 -61.99 15.03 26.19
CA GLY A 926 -62.77 15.52 25.05
C GLY A 926 -62.38 14.83 23.74
N GLN A 927 -63.10 15.19 22.69
CA GLN A 927 -62.84 14.79 21.31
C GLN A 927 -62.05 15.90 20.60
N LEU A 928 -60.85 15.55 20.10
CA LEU A 928 -60.05 16.39 19.24
C LEU A 928 -60.44 16.13 17.78
N ARG A 929 -60.72 17.20 17.04
CA ARG A 929 -60.81 17.17 15.58
C ARG A 929 -60.04 18.36 15.04
N ASN A 930 -58.98 18.08 14.28
CA ASN A 930 -58.08 19.12 13.79
C ASN A 930 -57.73 18.94 12.31
N LEU A 931 -57.32 20.06 11.72
CA LEU A 931 -56.68 20.15 10.42
C LEU A 931 -55.33 20.84 10.60
N ALA A 932 -54.25 20.18 10.22
CA ALA A 932 -52.90 20.70 10.34
C ALA A 932 -52.22 20.80 8.97
N LEU A 933 -51.53 21.92 8.73
CA LEU A 933 -50.62 22.11 7.62
C LEU A 933 -49.21 22.27 8.15
N VAL A 934 -48.30 21.40 7.73
CA VAL A 934 -46.89 21.41 8.13
C VAL A 934 -46.02 21.59 6.89
N PHE A 935 -45.23 22.66 6.87
CA PHE A 935 -44.16 22.85 5.90
C PHE A 935 -42.83 22.68 6.61
N ALA A 936 -41.94 21.84 6.08
CA ALA A 936 -40.61 21.68 6.62
C ALA A 936 -39.57 21.66 5.52
N PHE A 937 -38.38 22.18 5.84
CA PHE A 937 -37.20 22.04 5.01
C PHE A 937 -35.96 21.72 5.85
N ASP A 938 -35.10 20.86 5.31
CA ASP A 938 -33.90 20.37 5.96
C ASP A 938 -32.77 20.23 4.92
N THR A 939 -31.80 21.14 5.01
CA THR A 939 -30.59 21.20 4.17
C THR A 939 -29.33 20.83 4.96
N ARG A 940 -29.50 20.25 6.16
CA ARG A 940 -28.35 19.82 6.96
C ARG A 940 -27.53 18.77 6.22
N ASP A 941 -26.21 18.87 6.39
CA ASP A 941 -25.23 17.89 5.92
C ASP A 941 -25.44 16.51 6.55
N HIS A 942 -25.69 16.48 7.87
CA HIS A 942 -26.05 15.29 8.61
C HIS A 942 -27.47 15.44 9.15
N ARG A 943 -28.42 14.67 8.59
CA ARG A 943 -29.83 14.74 8.95
C ARG A 943 -30.17 13.69 9.99
N SER A 944 -31.02 14.08 10.93
CA SER A 944 -31.61 13.16 11.90
C SER A 944 -33.08 13.49 12.06
N ALA A 945 -33.91 12.46 11.92
CA ALA A 945 -35.34 12.55 12.07
C ALA A 945 -35.88 11.25 12.66
N VAL A 946 -36.86 11.37 13.56
CA VAL A 946 -37.61 10.24 14.10
C VAL A 946 -39.05 10.42 13.70
N THR A 947 -39.70 9.33 13.35
CA THR A 947 -41.14 9.34 13.12
C THR A 947 -41.82 8.96 14.42
N ARG A 948 -42.47 9.93 15.08
CA ARG A 948 -43.28 9.71 16.28
C ARG A 948 -44.71 10.13 15.97
N ASP A 949 -45.66 9.22 16.19
CA ASP A 949 -47.07 9.46 15.86
C ASP A 949 -47.25 9.99 14.42
N PHE A 950 -46.42 9.45 13.51
CA PHE A 950 -46.23 9.85 12.11
C PHE A 950 -45.80 11.27 11.82
N HIS A 951 -45.57 12.10 12.82
CA HIS A 951 -44.86 13.34 12.60
C HIS A 951 -43.37 13.03 12.45
N THR A 952 -42.80 13.47 11.33
CA THR A 952 -41.35 13.54 11.18
C THR A 952 -40.84 14.63 12.11
N LEU A 953 -40.34 14.22 13.27
CA LEU A 953 -39.69 15.09 14.21
C LEU A 953 -38.21 15.14 13.84
N PHE A 954 -37.78 16.26 13.28
CA PHE A 954 -36.38 16.53 13.07
C PHE A 954 -35.73 16.86 14.41
N PHE A 955 -34.65 16.18 14.75
CA PHE A 955 -33.83 16.48 15.92
C PHE A 955 -32.40 16.79 15.47
N ALA A 956 -31.61 17.48 16.30
CA ALA A 956 -30.24 17.81 15.92
C ALA A 956 -29.39 16.54 15.79
N ASN A 957 -28.37 16.58 14.93
CA ASN A 957 -27.34 15.54 14.85
C ASN A 957 -26.04 16.13 15.43
N GLU A 958 -25.36 15.39 16.31
CA GLU A 958 -24.08 15.82 16.89
C GLU A 958 -23.01 16.12 15.84
N ARG A 959 -23.14 15.51 14.66
CA ARG A 959 -22.25 15.70 13.50
C ARG A 959 -22.69 16.81 12.55
N THR A 960 -23.86 17.43 12.74
CA THR A 960 -24.29 18.53 11.87
C THR A 960 -23.33 19.72 12.02
N GLN A 961 -22.63 20.08 10.94
CA GLN A 961 -21.74 21.24 10.93
C GLN A 961 -22.33 22.40 10.12
N ARG A 962 -23.12 22.08 9.08
CA ARG A 962 -23.69 23.08 8.19
C ARG A 962 -25.12 22.77 7.76
N GLY A 963 -25.84 23.85 7.48
CA GLY A 963 -27.15 23.82 6.82
C GLY A 963 -28.23 24.53 7.63
N TRP A 964 -29.46 24.35 7.17
CA TRP A 964 -30.67 24.91 7.78
C TRP A 964 -31.69 23.82 8.04
N ARG A 965 -32.43 23.96 9.14
CA ARG A 965 -33.62 23.18 9.46
C ARG A 965 -34.73 24.15 9.81
N ALA A 966 -35.89 24.05 9.17
CA ALA A 966 -37.05 24.76 9.64
C ALA A 966 -38.33 23.93 9.53
N GLN A 967 -39.26 24.22 10.43
CA GLN A 967 -40.61 23.66 10.43
C GLN A 967 -41.60 24.78 10.76
N PHE A 968 -42.65 24.87 9.97
CA PHE A 968 -43.78 25.75 10.19
C PHE A 968 -45.03 24.89 10.21
N ALA A 969 -45.86 25.06 11.23
CA ALA A 969 -47.11 24.34 11.37
C ALA A 969 -48.24 25.28 11.77
N VAL A 970 -49.39 25.10 11.13
CA VAL A 970 -50.64 25.73 11.50
C VAL A 970 -51.65 24.62 11.75
N GLU A 971 -52.24 24.60 12.93
CA GLU A 971 -53.25 23.63 13.35
C GLU A 971 -54.54 24.38 13.69
N MET A 972 -55.63 23.98 13.04
CA MET A 972 -56.97 24.49 13.31
C MET A 972 -57.74 23.40 14.06
N THR A 973 -58.00 23.62 15.34
CA THR A 973 -58.70 22.68 16.23
C THR A 973 -60.00 23.33 16.70
N GLY A 974 -61.14 22.65 16.57
CA GLY A 974 -62.38 23.34 16.91
C GLY A 974 -63.70 22.64 16.73
N GLN A 975 -64.72 23.34 17.23
CA GLN A 975 -66.13 23.04 16.97
C GLN A 975 -66.48 23.10 15.47
N ARG A 976 -65.70 23.85 14.67
CA ARG A 976 -65.82 23.90 13.20
C ARG A 976 -65.74 22.52 12.54
N PHE A 977 -65.05 21.58 13.20
CA PHE A 977 -64.95 20.19 12.76
C PHE A 977 -65.78 19.22 13.64
N GLY A 978 -66.46 19.74 14.66
CA GLY A 978 -67.27 18.99 15.63
C GLY A 978 -66.46 18.38 16.78
N GLY A 979 -65.34 19.01 17.18
CA GLY A 979 -64.57 18.63 18.37
C GLY A 979 -64.92 19.46 19.62
N ASP A 980 -64.49 18.98 20.79
CA ASP A 980 -64.75 19.61 22.10
C ASP A 980 -63.74 20.72 22.44
N TYR A 981 -62.55 20.66 21.85
CA TYR A 981 -61.50 21.69 22.02
C TYR A 981 -61.58 22.72 20.90
N ASP A 982 -61.36 24.00 21.22
CA ASP A 982 -61.46 25.12 20.26
C ASP A 982 -60.27 26.07 20.41
N PHE A 983 -59.28 25.93 19.54
CA PHE A 983 -58.08 26.76 19.46
C PHE A 983 -57.40 26.62 18.10
N ASN A 984 -56.79 27.68 17.58
CA ASN A 984 -55.80 27.60 16.52
C ASN A 984 -54.40 27.69 17.11
N PHE A 985 -53.52 26.86 16.61
CA PHE A 985 -52.18 26.71 17.13
C PHE A 985 -51.15 26.88 16.02
N TYR A 986 -50.22 27.81 16.24
CA TYR A 986 -49.20 28.21 15.27
C TYR A 986 -47.83 27.88 15.83
N ARG A 987 -47.02 27.14 15.07
CA ARG A 987 -45.66 26.77 15.47
C ARG A 987 -44.68 27.12 14.39
N PHE A 988 -43.56 27.71 14.76
CA PHE A 988 -42.39 27.82 13.90
C PHE A 988 -41.14 27.42 14.66
N GLU A 989 -40.22 26.78 13.96
CA GLU A 989 -38.88 26.48 14.46
C GLU A 989 -37.91 26.66 13.31
N ILE A 990 -36.83 27.39 13.54
CA ILE A 990 -35.76 27.61 12.58
C ILE A 990 -34.44 27.39 13.31
N ALA A 991 -33.58 26.56 12.74
CA ALA A 991 -32.23 26.32 13.22
C ALA A 991 -31.21 26.46 12.09
N ARG A 992 -30.10 27.14 12.37
CA ARG A 992 -29.00 27.39 11.45
C ARG A 992 -27.70 26.87 12.08
N TYR A 993 -27.00 26.01 11.34
CA TYR A 993 -25.71 25.45 11.69
C TYR A 993 -24.65 26.09 10.78
N THR A 994 -23.74 26.88 11.34
CA THR A 994 -22.77 27.66 10.56
C THR A 994 -21.34 27.27 10.93
N PRO A 995 -20.55 26.72 10.00
CA PRO A 995 -19.13 26.53 10.24
C PRO A 995 -18.43 27.88 10.24
N LEU A 996 -17.52 28.07 11.20
CA LEU A 996 -16.67 29.25 11.31
C LEU A 996 -15.33 28.97 10.63
N ILE A 997 -14.34 28.44 11.38
CA ILE A 997 -13.01 28.09 10.89
C ILE A 997 -12.62 26.74 11.50
N GLY A 998 -12.11 25.80 10.70
CA GLY A 998 -11.70 24.48 11.16
C GLY A 998 -12.83 23.74 11.92
N PRO A 999 -12.59 23.19 13.13
CA PRO A 999 -13.59 22.44 13.91
C PRO A 999 -14.65 23.31 14.62
N HIS A 1000 -14.65 24.63 14.41
CA HIS A 1000 -15.49 25.57 15.14
C HIS A 1000 -16.82 25.85 14.42
N ASN A 1001 -17.95 25.67 15.12
CA ASN A 1001 -19.30 25.86 14.60
C ASN A 1001 -20.14 26.77 15.51
N LEU A 1002 -21.03 27.55 14.91
CA LEU A 1002 -22.02 28.35 15.59
C LEU A 1002 -23.43 27.91 15.17
N ASN A 1003 -24.22 27.52 16.18
CA ASN A 1003 -25.58 27.05 16.02
C ASN A 1003 -26.55 28.05 16.65
N VAL A 1004 -27.59 28.40 15.90
CA VAL A 1004 -28.65 29.29 16.35
C VAL A 1004 -29.99 28.60 16.14
N ARG A 1005 -30.83 28.55 17.17
CA ARG A 1005 -32.20 28.04 17.09
C ARG A 1005 -33.16 29.09 17.62
N ILE A 1006 -34.22 29.33 16.86
CA ILE A 1006 -35.34 30.18 17.24
C ILE A 1006 -36.61 29.33 17.10
N ALA A 1007 -37.42 29.26 18.14
CA ALA A 1007 -38.70 28.54 18.11
C ALA A 1007 -39.80 29.35 18.77
N GLY A 1008 -41.00 29.28 18.22
CA GLY A 1008 -42.19 29.95 18.73
C GLY A 1008 -43.43 29.08 18.58
N ASP A 1009 -44.28 29.13 19.59
CA ASP A 1009 -45.54 28.40 19.68
C ASP A 1009 -46.61 29.37 20.20
N PHE A 1010 -47.72 29.51 19.47
CA PHE A 1010 -48.76 30.48 19.80
C PHE A 1010 -50.14 29.86 19.67
N SER A 1011 -50.98 30.14 20.67
CA SER A 1011 -52.39 29.76 20.72
C SER A 1011 -53.28 30.98 20.83
N ASP A 1012 -54.31 31.05 19.99
CA ASP A 1012 -55.32 32.11 20.03
C ASP A 1012 -56.48 31.83 21.02
N ALA A 1013 -56.38 30.74 21.78
CA ALA A 1013 -57.27 30.40 22.88
C ALA A 1013 -56.52 29.60 23.97
N PRO A 1014 -57.06 29.47 25.19
CA PRO A 1014 -56.46 28.64 26.24
C PRO A 1014 -56.31 27.18 25.79
N LEU A 1015 -55.11 26.63 25.94
CA LEU A 1015 -54.84 25.25 25.59
C LEU A 1015 -55.38 24.29 26.67
N PRO A 1016 -55.93 23.13 26.29
CA PRO A 1016 -56.26 22.10 27.27
C PRO A 1016 -54.97 21.61 27.95
N ARG A 1017 -55.06 21.12 29.19
CA ARG A 1017 -53.90 20.75 30.03
C ARG A 1017 -52.86 19.87 29.32
N GLN A 1018 -53.31 18.92 28.52
CA GLN A 1018 -52.44 18.01 27.78
C GLN A 1018 -51.70 18.62 26.59
N ARG A 1019 -52.01 19.88 26.25
CA ARG A 1019 -51.42 20.65 25.15
C ARG A 1019 -50.64 21.87 25.65
N LEU A 1020 -50.57 22.09 26.96
CA LEU A 1020 -49.82 23.21 27.54
C LEU A 1020 -48.36 23.16 27.13
N LEU A 1021 -47.80 24.35 26.91
CA LEU A 1021 -46.39 24.52 26.61
C LEU A 1021 -45.61 24.58 27.90
N HIS A 1022 -44.33 24.21 27.82
CA HIS A 1022 -43.44 24.19 28.96
C HIS A 1022 -42.08 24.82 28.66
N LEU A 1023 -41.48 25.41 29.70
CA LEU A 1023 -40.15 26.01 29.71
C LEU A 1023 -39.33 25.49 30.89
N GLY A 1024 -38.05 25.19 30.65
CA GLY A 1024 -37.11 24.63 31.62
C GLY A 1024 -36.78 23.16 31.33
N GLY A 1025 -35.62 22.72 31.82
CA GLY A 1025 -35.02 21.43 31.50
C GLY A 1025 -34.09 21.49 30.29
N GLY A 1026 -33.69 20.32 29.83
CA GLY A 1026 -32.56 20.23 28.92
C GLY A 1026 -32.74 20.81 27.51
N SER A 1027 -33.96 20.79 26.96
CA SER A 1027 -34.21 21.07 25.54
C SER A 1027 -34.90 22.40 25.24
N THR A 1028 -35.03 23.24 26.27
CA THR A 1028 -35.58 24.59 26.16
C THR A 1028 -34.60 25.61 26.71
N VAL A 1029 -34.66 25.93 28.00
CA VAL A 1029 -33.70 26.80 28.69
C VAL A 1029 -32.99 25.96 29.74
N ARG A 1030 -31.76 25.55 29.42
CA ARG A 1030 -30.91 24.72 30.29
C ARG A 1030 -30.61 25.46 31.59
N GLY A 1031 -30.47 24.75 32.71
CA GLY A 1031 -30.22 25.35 34.03
C GLY A 1031 -31.46 25.59 34.89
N TYR A 1032 -32.65 25.65 34.30
CA TYR A 1032 -33.92 25.58 35.04
C TYR A 1032 -34.45 24.14 35.13
N ASP A 1033 -35.22 23.83 36.18
CA ASP A 1033 -35.86 22.53 36.35
C ASP A 1033 -36.77 22.14 35.17
N PHE A 1034 -36.90 20.84 34.93
CA PHE A 1034 -37.74 20.30 33.85
C PHE A 1034 -39.20 20.77 33.98
N ASN A 1035 -39.73 21.38 32.91
CA ASN A 1035 -41.08 21.96 32.86
C ASN A 1035 -41.40 22.92 34.01
N ARG A 1036 -40.41 23.68 34.50
CA ARG A 1036 -40.57 24.63 35.61
C ARG A 1036 -41.70 25.63 35.38
N TYR A 1037 -41.87 26.09 34.14
CA TYR A 1037 -42.90 27.06 33.76
C TYR A 1037 -43.84 26.47 32.71
N ALA A 1038 -45.08 26.96 32.68
CA ALA A 1038 -46.13 26.53 31.75
C ALA A 1038 -46.92 27.73 31.21
N GLY A 1039 -47.52 27.58 30.02
CA GLY A 1039 -48.36 28.60 29.39
C GLY A 1039 -48.97 28.14 28.06
N ASP A 1040 -49.72 29.04 27.42
CA ASP A 1040 -50.37 28.82 26.12
C ASP A 1040 -49.48 29.23 24.95
N ASN A 1041 -48.54 30.14 25.20
CA ASN A 1041 -47.63 30.70 24.20
C ASN A 1041 -46.18 30.63 24.69
N ARG A 1042 -45.24 30.40 23.78
CA ARG A 1042 -43.81 30.25 24.09
C ARG A 1042 -42.94 30.85 23.00
N LEU A 1043 -41.82 31.43 23.40
CA LEU A 1043 -40.73 31.85 22.51
C LEU A 1043 -39.38 31.37 23.08
N LEU A 1044 -38.50 30.89 22.20
CA LEU A 1044 -37.18 30.34 22.52
C LEU A 1044 -36.11 30.89 21.58
N LEU A 1045 -34.93 31.16 22.14
CA LEU A 1045 -33.68 31.42 21.46
C LEU A 1045 -32.58 30.59 22.12
N ASN A 1046 -31.93 29.73 21.35
CA ASN A 1046 -30.73 29.02 21.79
C ASN A 1046 -29.56 29.41 20.90
N LEU A 1047 -28.48 29.86 21.52
CA LEU A 1047 -27.21 30.13 20.88
C LEU A 1047 -26.19 29.12 21.41
N GLU A 1048 -25.53 28.39 20.53
CA GLU A 1048 -24.55 27.38 20.92
C GLU A 1048 -23.32 27.46 20.03
N TYR A 1049 -22.17 27.67 20.64
CA TYR A 1049 -20.88 27.54 20.01
C TYR A 1049 -20.33 26.15 20.28
N ARG A 1050 -19.85 25.47 19.24
CA ARG A 1050 -19.37 24.08 19.31
C ARG A 1050 -17.99 23.95 18.70
N PHE A 1051 -17.14 23.18 19.35
CA PHE A 1051 -15.89 22.67 18.82
C PHE A 1051 -16.08 21.17 18.60
N ILE A 1052 -16.09 20.73 17.34
CA ILE A 1052 -16.40 19.35 16.96
C ILE A 1052 -15.16 18.69 16.38
N LYS A 1053 -14.78 17.53 16.93
CA LYS A 1053 -13.70 16.71 16.38
C LYS A 1053 -14.20 15.29 16.15
N GLU A 1054 -14.03 14.80 14.93
CA GLU A 1054 -14.39 13.43 14.56
C GLU A 1054 -13.16 12.66 14.06
N THR A 1055 -13.16 11.36 14.36
CA THR A 1055 -12.21 10.36 13.92
C THR A 1055 -13.00 9.25 13.26
N ILE A 1056 -12.77 9.04 11.97
CA ILE A 1056 -13.47 8.00 11.20
C ILE A 1056 -12.61 6.73 11.24
N ARG A 1057 -13.08 5.69 11.94
CA ARG A 1057 -12.57 4.33 11.72
C ARG A 1057 -13.32 3.75 10.52
N ARG A 1058 -12.59 3.40 9.47
CA ARG A 1058 -13.17 2.90 8.20
C ARG A 1058 -13.30 1.37 8.14
N ASP A 1059 -13.01 0.67 9.25
CA ASP A 1059 -13.36 -0.75 9.40
C ASP A 1059 -13.43 -1.16 10.88
N PRO A 1060 -14.62 -1.46 11.42
CA PRO A 1060 -15.93 -1.16 10.82
C PRO A 1060 -16.11 0.35 10.58
N ASP A 1061 -16.99 0.74 9.64
CA ASP A 1061 -17.34 2.15 9.30
C ASP A 1061 -18.02 2.86 10.49
N ILE A 1062 -17.21 3.19 11.48
CA ILE A 1062 -17.61 3.79 12.74
C ILE A 1062 -16.96 5.16 12.83
N THR A 1063 -17.78 6.21 12.81
CA THR A 1063 -17.32 7.55 13.16
C THR A 1063 -17.39 7.72 14.66
N LEU A 1064 -16.25 8.01 15.30
CA LEU A 1064 -16.20 8.35 16.72
C LEU A 1064 -15.85 9.83 16.83
N GLY A 1065 -16.52 10.59 17.67
CA GLY A 1065 -16.21 12.00 17.83
C GLY A 1065 -16.58 12.55 19.20
N TRP A 1066 -16.17 13.79 19.43
CA TRP A 1066 -16.50 14.53 20.63
C TRP A 1066 -16.73 16.00 20.30
N THR A 1067 -17.55 16.63 21.14
CA THR A 1067 -17.94 18.02 21.00
C THR A 1067 -17.79 18.74 22.33
N LEU A 1068 -17.05 19.85 22.34
CA LEU A 1068 -17.10 20.83 23.42
C LEU A 1068 -18.04 21.97 23.01
N SER A 1069 -18.79 22.51 23.96
CA SER A 1069 -19.81 23.51 23.67
C SER A 1069 -19.94 24.54 24.77
N CYS A 1070 -20.23 25.77 24.36
CA CYS A 1070 -20.67 26.86 25.23
C CYS A 1070 -22.02 27.35 24.68
N PHE A 1071 -23.00 27.58 25.54
CA PHE A 1071 -24.32 27.98 25.11
C PHE A 1071 -24.92 29.08 25.97
N LEU A 1072 -25.81 29.85 25.34
CA LEU A 1072 -26.67 30.84 25.94
C LEU A 1072 -28.10 30.55 25.50
N ASP A 1073 -28.96 30.28 26.47
CA ASP A 1073 -30.38 30.02 26.25
C ASP A 1073 -31.20 31.19 26.76
N ALA A 1074 -32.23 31.56 26.01
CA ALA A 1074 -33.22 32.54 26.41
C ALA A 1074 -34.62 32.03 26.02
N GLY A 1075 -35.59 32.22 26.90
CA GLY A 1075 -36.97 31.82 26.61
C GLY A 1075 -37.99 32.57 27.43
N SER A 1076 -39.21 32.66 26.90
CA SER A 1076 -40.36 33.26 27.57
C SER A 1076 -41.60 32.42 27.34
N ILE A 1077 -42.47 32.35 28.34
CA ILE A 1077 -43.72 31.60 28.30
C ILE A 1077 -44.81 32.40 29.00
N TRP A 1078 -46.01 32.43 28.44
CA TRP A 1078 -47.12 33.23 28.96
C TRP A 1078 -48.49 32.62 28.61
N TRP A 1079 -49.53 33.06 29.33
CA TRP A 1079 -50.91 32.65 29.10
C TRP A 1079 -51.54 33.46 27.96
N HIS A 1080 -52.57 32.93 27.30
CA HIS A 1080 -53.22 33.57 26.15
C HIS A 1080 -53.69 35.02 26.44
N ASN A 1081 -54.16 35.29 27.66
CA ASN A 1081 -54.69 36.60 28.05
C ASN A 1081 -53.60 37.61 28.46
N ASP A 1082 -52.32 37.23 28.48
CA ASP A 1082 -51.23 38.12 28.85
C ASP A 1082 -50.78 39.00 27.67
N ALA A 1083 -50.33 40.23 27.96
CA ALA A 1083 -49.71 41.14 26.99
C ALA A 1083 -48.18 41.21 27.20
N PRO A 1084 -47.40 40.20 26.75
CA PRO A 1084 -45.97 40.06 27.07
C PRO A 1084 -45.06 41.11 26.41
N PHE A 1085 -45.56 41.84 25.41
CA PHE A 1085 -44.81 42.86 24.65
C PHE A 1085 -45.34 44.29 24.88
N SER A 1086 -46.04 44.52 25.99
CA SER A 1086 -46.65 45.83 26.28
C SER A 1086 -45.63 46.95 26.52
N ASN A 1087 -44.47 46.63 27.11
CA ASN A 1087 -43.29 47.51 27.18
C ASN A 1087 -41.99 46.69 27.33
N PHE A 1088 -40.84 47.35 27.21
CA PHE A 1088 -39.53 46.69 27.26
C PHE A 1088 -39.18 46.11 28.64
N GLU A 1089 -39.53 46.81 29.73
CA GLU A 1089 -39.26 46.37 31.11
C GLU A 1089 -39.96 45.04 31.42
N ILE A 1090 -41.28 44.96 31.18
CA ILE A 1090 -42.09 43.75 31.40
C ILE A 1090 -41.57 42.58 30.53
N PHE A 1091 -41.14 42.87 29.30
CA PHE A 1091 -40.56 41.86 28.43
C PHE A 1091 -39.25 41.31 29.00
N THR A 1092 -38.33 42.18 29.44
CA THR A 1092 -37.04 41.77 30.01
C THR A 1092 -37.18 40.99 31.33
N GLU A 1093 -38.15 41.32 32.19
CA GLU A 1093 -38.41 40.58 33.43
C GLU A 1093 -38.96 39.17 33.19
N ARG A 1094 -39.71 38.98 32.09
CA ARG A 1094 -40.35 37.71 31.75
C ARG A 1094 -39.41 36.72 31.06
N ILE A 1095 -38.37 37.21 30.38
CA ILE A 1095 -37.36 36.34 29.78
C ILE A 1095 -36.61 35.57 30.88
N LYS A 1096 -36.40 34.28 30.63
CA LYS A 1096 -35.54 33.39 31.42
C LYS A 1096 -34.31 33.10 30.60
N THR A 1097 -33.16 33.46 31.15
CA THR A 1097 -31.86 33.30 30.51
C THR A 1097 -30.99 32.34 31.30
N ALA A 1098 -30.14 31.60 30.61
CA ALA A 1098 -29.14 30.74 31.24
C ALA A 1098 -27.91 30.60 30.36
N ILE A 1099 -26.76 30.41 31.01
CA ILE A 1099 -25.48 30.16 30.35
C ILE A 1099 -24.92 28.83 30.81
N GLY A 1100 -24.19 28.15 29.94
CA GLY A 1100 -23.56 26.90 30.31
C GLY A 1100 -22.50 26.41 29.35
N VAL A 1101 -21.87 25.32 29.77
CA VAL A 1101 -20.84 24.59 29.02
C VAL A 1101 -21.18 23.11 29.01
N GLY A 1102 -20.75 22.40 27.98
CA GLY A 1102 -21.01 20.98 27.86
C GLY A 1102 -19.98 20.25 27.02
N CYS A 1103 -19.83 18.96 27.32
CA CYS A 1103 -19.04 18.01 26.54
C CYS A 1103 -19.94 16.86 26.12
N SER A 1104 -19.81 16.41 24.86
CA SER A 1104 -20.41 15.18 24.39
C SER A 1104 -19.40 14.29 23.68
N VAL A 1105 -19.61 12.98 23.78
CA VAL A 1105 -18.97 11.96 22.95
C VAL A 1105 -20.03 11.28 22.13
N PHE A 1106 -19.71 10.94 20.88
CA PHE A 1106 -20.65 10.31 19.97
C PHE A 1106 -20.01 9.23 19.12
N ILE A 1107 -20.80 8.23 18.75
CA ILE A 1107 -20.45 7.12 17.88
C ILE A 1107 -21.54 6.94 16.82
N ASP A 1108 -21.14 6.92 15.56
CA ASP A 1108 -22.00 6.64 14.41
C ASP A 1108 -21.50 5.37 13.71
N PRO A 1109 -22.07 4.19 14.03
CA PRO A 1109 -21.59 2.92 13.52
C PRO A 1109 -22.11 2.54 12.13
N PHE A 1110 -23.05 3.29 11.55
CA PHE A 1110 -23.74 2.93 10.31
C PHE A 1110 -23.84 4.07 9.28
N GLY A 1111 -23.41 5.29 9.61
CA GLY A 1111 -23.33 6.46 8.71
C GLY A 1111 -24.67 6.99 8.17
N THR A 1112 -25.77 6.29 8.46
CA THR A 1112 -27.11 6.52 7.90
C THR A 1112 -28.17 6.78 8.98
N MET A 1113 -27.81 6.63 10.26
CA MET A 1113 -28.68 6.87 11.42
C MET A 1113 -28.16 8.03 12.28
N ALA A 1114 -28.95 8.48 13.26
CA ALA A 1114 -28.45 9.43 14.25
C ALA A 1114 -27.34 8.77 15.11
N PRO A 1115 -26.24 9.50 15.41
CA PRO A 1115 -25.17 8.96 16.23
C PRO A 1115 -25.66 8.71 17.65
N TRP A 1116 -25.22 7.60 18.26
CA TRP A 1116 -25.38 7.42 19.71
C TRP A 1116 -24.46 8.41 20.41
N SER A 1117 -24.98 9.14 21.38
CA SER A 1117 -24.17 10.14 22.08
C SER A 1117 -24.46 10.21 23.56
N VAL A 1118 -23.45 10.61 24.32
CA VAL A 1118 -23.57 10.87 25.76
C VAL A 1118 -23.04 12.27 26.00
N ALA A 1119 -23.82 13.09 26.71
CA ALA A 1119 -23.46 14.46 27.00
C ALA A 1119 -23.58 14.78 28.49
N ILE A 1120 -22.63 15.57 28.98
CA ILE A 1120 -22.65 16.18 30.30
C ILE A 1120 -22.60 17.69 30.09
N GLU A 1121 -23.61 18.39 30.60
CA GLU A 1121 -23.74 19.84 30.52
C GLU A 1121 -23.86 20.43 31.93
N ILE A 1122 -23.31 21.61 32.12
CA ILE A 1122 -23.42 22.40 33.34
C ILE A 1122 -24.01 23.74 32.94
N ALA A 1123 -25.16 24.09 33.51
CA ALA A 1123 -25.88 25.32 33.19
C ALA A 1123 -26.34 26.03 34.45
N GLU A 1124 -26.30 27.36 34.43
CA GLU A 1124 -26.77 28.20 35.52
C GLU A 1124 -27.72 29.29 35.00
N PRO A 1125 -28.88 29.48 35.65
CA PRO A 1125 -29.76 30.60 35.40
C PRO A 1125 -29.05 31.95 35.60
N LEU A 1126 -29.22 32.85 34.65
CA LEU A 1126 -28.77 34.25 34.74
C LEU A 1126 -29.88 35.08 35.38
N ASP A 1127 -30.03 34.98 36.70
CA ASP A 1127 -30.92 35.83 37.50
C ASP A 1127 -30.14 36.60 38.59
N SER A 1128 -30.84 37.36 39.44
CA SER A 1128 -30.22 38.19 40.50
C SER A 1128 -29.44 37.39 41.56
N SER A 1129 -29.50 36.05 41.53
CA SER A 1129 -28.83 35.13 42.46
C SER A 1129 -27.69 34.34 41.85
N PHE A 1130 -27.28 34.64 40.60
CA PHE A 1130 -26.14 34.00 39.91
C PHE A 1130 -24.91 33.95 40.82
N SER A 1131 -24.42 32.75 41.13
CA SER A 1131 -23.35 32.58 42.13
C SER A 1131 -22.26 31.56 41.78
N LEU A 1132 -22.35 30.80 40.68
CA LEU A 1132 -21.41 29.72 40.31
C LEU A 1132 -21.19 28.65 41.41
N ARG A 1133 -21.94 28.71 42.51
CA ARG A 1133 -21.75 27.84 43.69
C ARG A 1133 -22.52 26.53 43.60
N ASN A 1134 -23.62 26.48 42.85
CA ASN A 1134 -24.46 25.29 42.76
C ASN A 1134 -25.09 25.14 41.37
N PRO A 1135 -24.27 24.99 40.31
CA PRO A 1135 -24.78 24.93 38.95
C PRO A 1135 -25.56 23.64 38.69
N GLY A 1136 -26.56 23.72 37.82
CA GLY A 1136 -27.36 22.55 37.42
C GLY A 1136 -26.54 21.64 36.51
N VAL A 1137 -26.35 20.38 36.92
CA VAL A 1137 -25.70 19.35 36.11
C VAL A 1137 -26.77 18.56 35.35
N ILE A 1138 -26.59 18.45 34.03
CA ILE A 1138 -27.52 17.78 33.12
C ILE A 1138 -26.76 16.63 32.44
N LEU A 1139 -27.21 15.40 32.67
CA LEU A 1139 -26.75 14.21 31.96
C LEU A 1139 -27.77 13.84 30.88
N ARG A 1140 -27.30 13.59 29.65
CA ARG A 1140 -28.15 13.32 28.48
C ARG A 1140 -27.63 12.10 27.72
N LEU A 1141 -28.55 11.24 27.28
CA LEU A 1141 -28.29 10.19 26.32
C LEU A 1141 -28.99 10.59 25.01
N ASP A 1142 -28.19 10.74 23.95
CA ASP A 1142 -28.51 11.28 22.61
C ASP A 1142 -28.73 12.81 22.54
N ARG A 1143 -27.74 13.55 21.99
CA ARG A 1143 -27.65 15.01 22.10
C ARG A 1143 -28.01 15.83 20.83
N ILE A 1144 -28.40 17.13 20.92
CA ILE A 1144 -29.78 17.59 21.25
C ILE A 1144 -30.28 18.80 20.41
N PHE A 1145 -29.98 20.04 20.80
CA PHE A 1145 -31.10 20.94 21.17
C PHE A 1145 -32.23 20.27 21.96
#